data_AF-A0A5C4VWZ0-F1
#
_entry.id   AF-A0A5C4VWZ0-F1
#
_cell.length_a   1.000
_cell.length_b   1.000
_cell.length_c   1.000
_cell.angle_alpha   90.00
_cell.angle_beta   90.00
_cell.angle_gamma   90.00
#
_symmetry.space_group_name_H-M   'P 1'
#
loop_
_entity.id
_entity.type
_entity.pdbx_description
1 polymer ?
#
loop_
_entity_poly.entity_id
_entity_poly.type
_entity_poly.pdbx_seq_one_letter_code
_entity_poly.pdbx_strand_id
1 'polypeptide(L)'
;MFLRRVLISISTLALVCLGLSLPAEAFKPYTHVQTGQDARSDAIDNGKVTIDGAEYAVDPKVVAALRDWPSYYNAGVIGPDGFPDLAMGQSVIHPEDTGLWLTYLLRKAWEAQDDPQYGTEEKSQILAFVYGFLTHAAGDLWAHTMVNQLSEGIFPAVDELLSDPEKASIALKHLISEGYVGDATRFYDGNPERGPAPGGDISDDSTPGIAFDAPIKFIYNTLVKRDNGSPTNKRGPILDRFYQLRAGLASFVGGADIDPVGDALAHFNSLQDSLDDLASACNFDGIEDSVGDAILCPIKAALFGIEFVGQSVAALLTLAGESVAWAAQQALKAYASAWIDDIDAGLRDWGELGLAATRALFDPQTRRDLQNEKCAWKGAESDQLRIDCEDGIGMIEVVLDESDDFLYDHLLSMLGAPDVAVTLAEALATVSDAVTTAFQDALGPVLNPILNPLAILDKAITDYIKKAIEDRFELPISDIEEFLENPSAWMRAPSVSLGSLGTISLFDNGEADLLDSYLGLTAADHKPSGALTDTAAFDEDRFAAYQNTVTTAKLLLLDGPTLNAVLSTKVGHPYALYGTAKTENIMTRRLGGSDGQWLKLIDGDHAWRQDGKPVFNRESAGTGDFPLWESCVLRERAFRGLFTDWENGTADFPDLGDATGDGVTSNDPNDPQPPTATFTTGTPTYVAGGRTYVTSATPLSIATHDGFWSDSEISLAYRVTPDGQAPGPWQPTGSNAGTVTVGTVGDGLVHVQTRSVDPCGVREQSFDVYVDNTPPEVTYQQPALAQYDTDDLSSIQYSVTDPGSGVASHSVTLDGAASSNGAVLDMFWLDAGIHTIVVTATDNVGNTATTPRQFRVRATTESLLSNLERAWSLGLITDRKVYDGLKDSLLAAQQSHLKKKHPTEWNQLTAYINQLEGQRGHGIDRVLADRWIGYALDLIASKG
;
A
#
# COMPACT_ATOMS: atom_id res chain seq x y z
N MET A 1 25.04 -54.12 -7.97
CA MET A 1 24.38 -53.89 -6.67
C MET A 1 25.21 -52.95 -5.79
N PHE A 2 26.45 -53.31 -5.42
CA PHE A 2 27.34 -52.42 -4.64
C PHE A 2 27.68 -51.11 -5.37
N LEU A 3 28.17 -51.19 -6.61
CA LEU A 3 28.46 -50.02 -7.48
C LEU A 3 27.23 -49.11 -7.72
N ARG A 4 26.02 -49.70 -7.67
CA ARG A 4 24.74 -49.01 -7.88
C ARG A 4 24.34 -48.21 -6.63
N ARG A 5 24.57 -48.75 -5.43
CA ARG A 5 24.33 -48.05 -4.15
C ARG A 5 25.32 -46.90 -3.90
N VAL A 6 26.58 -47.06 -4.33
CA VAL A 6 27.60 -46.02 -4.21
C VAL A 6 27.26 -44.84 -5.11
N LEU A 7 26.96 -45.05 -6.41
CA LEU A 7 26.58 -43.98 -7.35
C LEU A 7 25.37 -43.14 -6.87
N ILE A 8 24.43 -43.77 -6.17
CA ILE A 8 23.25 -43.12 -5.58
C ILE A 8 23.65 -42.25 -4.40
N SER A 9 24.44 -42.80 -3.48
CA SER A 9 24.90 -42.05 -2.31
C SER A 9 25.70 -40.80 -2.71
N ILE A 10 26.49 -40.84 -3.78
CA ILE A 10 27.29 -39.69 -4.25
C ILE A 10 26.44 -38.59 -4.90
N SER A 11 25.62 -38.95 -5.88
CA SER A 11 24.78 -38.00 -6.63
C SER A 11 23.72 -37.37 -5.73
N THR A 12 23.17 -38.15 -4.80
CA THR A 12 22.14 -37.68 -3.88
C THR A 12 22.73 -36.86 -2.75
N LEU A 13 23.89 -37.21 -2.20
CA LEU A 13 24.53 -36.39 -1.16
C LEU A 13 24.96 -35.03 -1.73
N ALA A 14 25.41 -34.96 -2.98
CA ALA A 14 25.67 -33.69 -3.65
C ALA A 14 24.38 -32.88 -3.85
N LEU A 15 23.30 -33.48 -4.36
CA LEU A 15 22.01 -32.80 -4.57
C LEU A 15 21.37 -32.33 -3.24
N VAL A 16 21.46 -33.15 -2.19
CA VAL A 16 20.98 -32.86 -0.83
C VAL A 16 21.84 -31.77 -0.20
N CYS A 17 23.18 -31.84 -0.26
CA CYS A 17 24.04 -30.77 0.24
C CYS A 17 23.92 -29.45 -0.54
N LEU A 18 23.46 -29.49 -1.80
CA LEU A 18 23.14 -28.29 -2.60
C LEU A 18 21.74 -27.72 -2.34
N GLY A 19 20.82 -28.53 -1.82
CA GLY A 19 19.50 -28.11 -1.34
C GLY A 19 19.48 -27.75 0.15
N LEU A 20 20.47 -28.21 0.94
CA LEU A 20 20.66 -27.91 2.36
C LEU A 20 21.41 -26.60 2.60
N SER A 21 21.23 -25.60 1.72
CA SER A 21 21.35 -24.22 2.20
C SER A 21 20.30 -24.08 3.30
N LEU A 22 20.71 -23.95 4.56
CA LEU A 22 19.81 -23.76 5.69
C LEU A 22 18.93 -22.56 5.39
N PRO A 23 17.65 -22.74 5.01
CA PRO A 23 16.80 -21.61 4.70
C PRO A 23 16.51 -20.85 6.00
N ALA A 24 16.39 -19.53 5.91
CA ALA A 24 15.59 -18.80 6.89
C ALA A 24 14.14 -18.98 6.51
N GLU A 25 13.34 -19.41 7.47
CA GLU A 25 11.92 -19.72 7.27
C GLU A 25 11.03 -18.74 8.05
N ALA A 26 11.64 -17.82 8.83
CA ALA A 26 11.04 -16.92 9.83
C ALA A 26 10.28 -17.62 10.96
N PHE A 27 9.27 -18.40 10.59
CA PHE A 27 8.69 -19.42 11.41
C PHE A 27 9.23 -20.77 10.95
N LYS A 28 9.67 -21.58 11.91
CA LYS A 28 9.99 -22.97 11.60
C LYS A 28 8.75 -23.68 11.04
N PRO A 29 8.93 -24.77 10.30
CA PRO A 29 7.87 -25.41 9.50
C PRO A 29 6.75 -25.90 10.42
N TYR A 30 7.10 -26.29 11.65
CA TYR A 30 6.16 -26.64 12.69
C TYR A 30 5.27 -25.47 13.12
N THR A 31 5.85 -24.28 13.34
CA THR A 31 5.11 -23.06 13.67
C THR A 31 4.22 -22.61 12.51
N HIS A 32 4.69 -22.73 11.26
CA HIS A 32 3.88 -22.55 10.05
C HIS A 32 2.67 -23.48 10.04
N VAL A 33 2.89 -24.79 10.19
CA VAL A 33 1.79 -25.78 10.27
C VAL A 33 0.85 -25.45 11.41
N GLN A 34 1.36 -25.00 12.55
CA GLN A 34 0.52 -24.71 13.72
C GLN A 34 -0.41 -23.51 13.47
N THR A 35 0.09 -22.40 12.93
CA THR A 35 -0.75 -21.23 12.57
C THR A 35 -1.76 -21.59 11.47
N GLY A 36 -1.34 -22.39 10.48
CA GLY A 36 -2.23 -22.90 9.44
C GLY A 36 -3.33 -23.80 9.98
N GLN A 37 -3.02 -24.68 10.95
CA GLN A 37 -4.01 -25.54 11.59
C GLN A 37 -5.05 -24.74 12.38
N ASP A 38 -4.69 -23.62 12.99
CA ASP A 38 -5.63 -22.77 13.71
C ASP A 38 -6.62 -22.08 12.76
N ALA A 39 -6.12 -21.56 11.63
CA ALA A 39 -6.99 -21.01 10.58
C ALA A 39 -7.88 -22.08 9.93
N ARG A 40 -7.31 -23.26 9.64
CA ARG A 40 -8.01 -24.41 9.08
C ARG A 40 -9.08 -24.94 10.02
N SER A 41 -8.78 -25.10 11.31
CA SER A 41 -9.71 -25.66 12.30
C SER A 41 -10.94 -24.79 12.47
N ASP A 42 -10.77 -23.47 12.50
CA ASP A 42 -11.88 -22.51 12.49
C ASP A 42 -12.74 -22.69 11.23
N ALA A 43 -12.12 -22.70 10.05
CA ALA A 43 -12.81 -22.85 8.76
C ALA A 43 -13.64 -24.13 8.64
N ILE A 44 -13.14 -25.26 9.12
CA ILE A 44 -13.82 -26.58 8.96
C ILE A 44 -14.83 -26.90 10.05
N ASP A 45 -14.81 -26.19 11.19
CA ASP A 45 -15.74 -26.44 12.30
C ASP A 45 -17.20 -26.24 11.86
N ASN A 46 -17.47 -25.11 11.21
CA ASN A 46 -18.81 -24.76 10.77
C ASN A 46 -18.88 -24.19 9.34
N GLY A 47 -17.78 -24.23 8.58
CA GLY A 47 -17.68 -23.70 7.23
C GLY A 47 -17.44 -22.18 7.17
N LYS A 48 -16.98 -21.58 8.27
CA LYS A 48 -16.74 -20.14 8.40
C LYS A 48 -15.44 -19.89 9.17
N VAL A 49 -14.88 -18.69 9.04
CA VAL A 49 -13.81 -18.20 9.91
C VAL A 49 -14.31 -17.06 10.79
N THR A 50 -13.76 -16.98 12.00
CA THR A 50 -14.05 -15.95 12.98
C THR A 50 -12.97 -14.87 12.94
N ILE A 51 -13.36 -13.64 12.62
CA ILE A 51 -12.49 -12.46 12.59
C ILE A 51 -13.17 -11.38 13.44
N ASP A 52 -12.48 -10.89 14.48
CA ASP A 52 -13.03 -9.92 15.46
C ASP A 52 -14.38 -10.33 16.06
N GLY A 53 -14.59 -11.63 16.29
CA GLY A 53 -15.83 -12.17 16.84
C GLY A 53 -17.01 -12.18 15.87
N ALA A 54 -16.83 -11.79 14.60
CA ALA A 54 -17.80 -11.97 13.53
C ALA A 54 -17.44 -13.20 12.67
N GLU A 55 -18.46 -13.95 12.24
CA GLU A 55 -18.27 -15.14 11.41
C GLU A 55 -18.47 -14.85 9.91
N TYR A 56 -17.54 -15.34 9.08
CA TYR A 56 -17.52 -15.13 7.64
C TYR A 56 -17.43 -16.47 6.89
N ALA A 57 -18.34 -16.70 5.95
CA ALA A 57 -18.41 -17.98 5.23
C ALA A 57 -17.21 -18.19 4.30
N VAL A 58 -16.63 -19.39 4.36
CA VAL A 58 -15.59 -19.84 3.43
C VAL A 58 -16.25 -20.55 2.24
N ASP A 59 -15.63 -20.50 1.05
CA ASP A 59 -16.16 -21.19 -0.12
C ASP A 59 -16.29 -22.71 0.17
N PRO A 60 -17.44 -23.35 -0.09
CA PRO A 60 -17.65 -24.76 0.24
C PRO A 60 -16.63 -25.72 -0.38
N LYS A 61 -16.05 -25.40 -1.55
CA LYS A 61 -14.98 -26.21 -2.16
C LYS A 61 -13.69 -26.12 -1.35
N VAL A 62 -13.38 -24.93 -0.83
CA VAL A 62 -12.22 -24.71 0.03
C VAL A 62 -12.42 -25.41 1.37
N VAL A 63 -13.59 -25.30 1.99
CA VAL A 63 -13.92 -26.05 3.23
C VAL A 63 -13.76 -27.56 3.03
N ALA A 64 -14.28 -28.10 1.92
CA ALA A 64 -14.14 -29.52 1.60
C ALA A 64 -12.67 -29.91 1.40
N ALA A 65 -11.89 -29.11 0.66
CA ALA A 65 -10.46 -29.34 0.45
C ALA A 65 -9.68 -29.37 1.77
N LEU A 66 -9.89 -28.37 2.63
CA LEU A 66 -9.24 -28.29 3.93
C LEU A 66 -9.62 -29.47 4.84
N ARG A 67 -10.90 -29.86 4.88
CA ARG A 67 -11.38 -30.94 5.72
C ARG A 67 -10.90 -32.31 5.25
N ASP A 68 -11.03 -32.59 3.96
CA ASP A 68 -10.86 -33.93 3.39
C ASP A 68 -9.39 -34.22 3.02
N TRP A 69 -8.55 -33.19 2.83
CA TRP A 69 -7.14 -33.32 2.42
C TRP A 69 -6.17 -32.52 3.31
N PRO A 70 -6.12 -32.79 4.64
CA PRO A 70 -5.24 -32.08 5.57
C PRO A 70 -3.76 -32.21 5.21
N SER A 71 -3.30 -33.37 4.75
CA SER A 71 -1.89 -33.60 4.41
C SER A 71 -1.42 -32.76 3.23
N TYR A 72 -2.30 -32.49 2.27
CA TYR A 72 -2.04 -31.59 1.15
C TYR A 72 -2.01 -30.13 1.59
N TYR A 73 -2.91 -29.74 2.51
CA TYR A 73 -2.85 -28.40 3.10
C TYR A 73 -1.55 -28.20 3.88
N ASN A 74 -1.15 -29.16 4.72
CA ASN A 74 0.10 -29.12 5.47
C ASN A 74 1.32 -28.97 4.56
N ALA A 75 1.40 -29.75 3.47
CA ALA A 75 2.49 -29.64 2.51
C ALA A 75 2.48 -28.27 1.82
N GLY A 76 1.28 -27.75 1.52
CA GLY A 76 1.10 -26.39 1.08
C GLY A 76 1.63 -25.36 2.09
N VAL A 77 1.38 -25.54 3.38
CA VAL A 77 1.82 -24.61 4.45
C VAL A 77 3.35 -24.60 4.61
N ILE A 78 4.06 -25.66 4.21
CA ILE A 78 5.51 -25.60 4.05
C ILE A 78 5.88 -24.73 2.85
N GLY A 79 5.08 -24.80 1.78
CA GLY A 79 5.14 -23.84 0.69
C GLY A 79 6.46 -23.88 -0.07
N PRO A 80 7.07 -22.72 -0.38
CA PRO A 80 8.36 -22.65 -1.06
C PRO A 80 9.52 -23.25 -0.25
N ASP A 81 9.40 -23.42 1.07
CA ASP A 81 10.43 -24.15 1.86
C ASP A 81 10.45 -25.65 1.58
N GLY A 82 9.46 -26.19 0.87
CA GLY A 82 9.42 -27.60 0.50
C GLY A 82 9.23 -27.85 -1.00
N PHE A 83 8.63 -26.90 -1.73
CA PHE A 83 8.06 -27.16 -3.06
C PHE A 83 8.39 -26.10 -4.13
N PRO A 84 8.69 -26.51 -5.37
CA PRO A 84 8.80 -27.90 -5.83
C PRO A 84 10.06 -28.61 -5.29
N ASP A 85 11.00 -27.82 -4.79
CA ASP A 85 12.16 -28.21 -4.00
C ASP A 85 12.67 -26.95 -3.26
N LEU A 86 13.47 -27.17 -2.22
CA LEU A 86 14.11 -26.13 -1.42
C LEU A 86 14.87 -25.11 -2.28
N ALA A 87 15.63 -25.56 -3.28
CA ALA A 87 16.50 -24.68 -4.06
C ALA A 87 15.70 -23.71 -4.93
N MET A 88 14.61 -24.16 -5.56
CA MET A 88 13.73 -23.28 -6.31
C MET A 88 12.99 -22.30 -5.39
N GLY A 89 12.43 -22.77 -4.28
CA GLY A 89 11.71 -21.90 -3.34
C GLY A 89 12.56 -20.73 -2.88
N GLN A 90 13.74 -21.06 -2.35
CA GLN A 90 14.69 -20.11 -1.76
C GLN A 90 15.36 -19.17 -2.77
N SER A 91 15.55 -19.59 -4.03
CA SER A 91 16.24 -18.76 -5.03
C SER A 91 15.32 -18.07 -6.04
N VAL A 92 14.02 -18.41 -6.08
CA VAL A 92 13.07 -17.92 -7.08
C VAL A 92 11.78 -17.37 -6.50
N ILE A 93 11.24 -17.94 -5.41
CA ILE A 93 9.92 -17.56 -4.88
C ILE A 93 10.05 -16.61 -3.69
N HIS A 94 11.00 -16.87 -2.78
CA HIS A 94 11.30 -16.00 -1.63
C HIS A 94 11.82 -14.61 -2.00
N PRO A 95 12.88 -14.48 -2.83
CA PRO A 95 13.64 -13.24 -2.91
C PRO A 95 13.06 -12.19 -3.86
N GLU A 96 12.20 -12.58 -4.80
CA GLU A 96 11.61 -11.67 -5.78
C GLU A 96 10.30 -12.24 -6.35
N ASP A 97 9.40 -11.35 -6.75
CA ASP A 97 8.13 -11.68 -7.40
C ASP A 97 7.19 -12.61 -6.62
N THR A 98 7.29 -12.64 -5.29
CA THR A 98 6.50 -13.56 -4.47
C THR A 98 5.00 -13.35 -4.67
N GLY A 99 4.50 -12.11 -4.65
CA GLY A 99 3.09 -11.81 -4.87
C GLY A 99 2.59 -12.25 -6.25
N LEU A 100 3.44 -12.18 -7.29
CA LEU A 100 3.12 -12.71 -8.61
C LEU A 100 3.03 -14.25 -8.61
N TRP A 101 3.92 -14.95 -7.91
CA TRP A 101 3.87 -16.40 -7.75
C TRP A 101 2.62 -16.86 -7.00
N LEU A 102 2.27 -16.20 -5.90
CA LEU A 102 1.05 -16.50 -5.13
C LEU A 102 -0.21 -16.28 -5.99
N THR A 103 -0.26 -15.18 -6.75
CA THR A 103 -1.35 -14.90 -7.69
C THR A 103 -1.43 -15.96 -8.78
N TYR A 104 -0.28 -16.40 -9.31
CA TYR A 104 -0.18 -17.43 -10.33
C TYR A 104 -0.68 -18.79 -9.81
N LEU A 105 -0.25 -19.21 -8.62
CA LEU A 105 -0.66 -20.47 -7.99
C LEU A 105 -2.16 -20.51 -7.72
N LEU A 106 -2.72 -19.45 -7.12
CA LEU A 106 -4.16 -19.35 -6.84
C LEU A 106 -4.98 -19.42 -8.13
N ARG A 107 -4.55 -18.71 -9.19
CA ARG A 107 -5.17 -18.80 -10.51
C ARG A 107 -5.13 -20.22 -11.06
N LYS A 108 -3.98 -20.89 -11.00
CA LYS A 108 -3.81 -22.25 -11.51
C LYS A 108 -4.65 -23.27 -10.74
N ALA A 109 -4.81 -23.10 -9.44
CA ALA A 109 -5.67 -23.95 -8.61
C ALA A 109 -7.15 -23.86 -9.01
N TRP A 110 -7.63 -22.65 -9.30
CA TRP A 110 -9.01 -22.43 -9.77
C TRP A 110 -9.23 -22.83 -11.23
N GLU A 111 -8.24 -22.63 -12.11
CA GLU A 111 -8.26 -23.18 -13.48
C GLU A 111 -8.34 -24.72 -13.47
N ALA A 112 -7.63 -25.37 -12.55
CA ALA A 112 -7.65 -26.83 -12.40
C ALA A 112 -9.05 -27.39 -12.08
N GLN A 113 -9.93 -26.59 -11.48
CA GLN A 113 -11.29 -27.04 -11.14
C GLN A 113 -12.13 -27.38 -12.38
N ASP A 114 -11.86 -26.71 -13.49
CA ASP A 114 -12.57 -26.91 -14.77
C ASP A 114 -11.74 -27.72 -15.77
N ASP A 115 -10.49 -28.01 -15.45
CA ASP A 115 -9.59 -28.76 -16.33
C ASP A 115 -9.91 -30.27 -16.27
N PRO A 116 -10.17 -30.93 -17.42
CA PRO A 116 -10.44 -32.36 -17.46
C PRO A 116 -9.20 -33.24 -17.22
N GLN A 117 -7.99 -32.67 -17.20
CA GLN A 117 -6.77 -33.43 -16.92
C GLN A 117 -6.67 -33.89 -15.46
N TYR A 118 -7.39 -33.24 -14.54
CA TYR A 118 -7.35 -33.55 -13.11
C TYR A 118 -8.60 -34.33 -12.70
N GLY A 119 -8.39 -35.36 -11.87
CA GLY A 119 -9.48 -36.12 -11.24
C GLY A 119 -10.29 -35.28 -10.24
N THR A 120 -11.42 -35.81 -9.76
CA THR A 120 -12.24 -35.10 -8.76
C THR A 120 -11.50 -34.88 -7.44
N GLU A 121 -10.75 -35.88 -6.98
CA GLU A 121 -9.95 -35.79 -5.75
C GLU A 121 -8.76 -34.84 -5.93
N GLU A 122 -8.00 -34.99 -7.02
CA GLU A 122 -6.88 -34.09 -7.38
C GLU A 122 -7.30 -32.61 -7.36
N LYS A 123 -8.48 -32.28 -7.90
CA LYS A 123 -8.98 -30.88 -7.88
C LYS A 123 -9.11 -30.33 -6.46
N SER A 124 -9.56 -31.16 -5.52
CA SER A 124 -9.68 -30.78 -4.12
C SER A 124 -8.31 -30.73 -3.42
N GLN A 125 -7.42 -31.67 -3.73
CA GLN A 125 -6.04 -31.70 -3.23
C GLN A 125 -5.24 -30.46 -3.67
N ILE A 126 -5.43 -30.01 -4.91
CA ILE A 126 -4.81 -28.79 -5.44
C ILE A 126 -5.27 -27.55 -4.67
N LEU A 127 -6.56 -27.44 -4.35
CA LEU A 127 -7.06 -26.33 -3.53
C LEU A 127 -6.44 -26.38 -2.13
N ALA A 128 -6.40 -27.54 -1.48
CA ALA A 128 -5.78 -27.68 -0.16
C ALA A 128 -4.32 -27.24 -0.19
N PHE A 129 -3.53 -27.75 -1.14
CA PHE A 129 -2.13 -27.39 -1.32
C PHE A 129 -1.93 -25.89 -1.56
N VAL A 130 -2.67 -25.28 -2.47
CA VAL A 130 -2.46 -23.86 -2.80
C VAL A 130 -2.93 -22.90 -1.70
N TYR A 131 -4.01 -23.19 -0.99
CA TYR A 131 -4.39 -22.39 0.18
C TYR A 131 -3.41 -22.55 1.35
N GLY A 132 -2.77 -23.71 1.47
CA GLY A 132 -1.61 -23.88 2.35
C GLY A 132 -0.45 -23.01 1.92
N PHE A 133 -0.11 -23.00 0.62
CA PHE A 133 0.99 -22.20 0.06
C PHE A 133 0.81 -20.69 0.30
N LEU A 134 -0.44 -20.20 0.24
CA LEU A 134 -0.77 -18.83 0.61
C LEU A 134 -0.62 -18.59 2.13
N THR A 135 -0.91 -19.59 2.95
CA THR A 135 -0.80 -19.51 4.42
C THR A 135 0.65 -19.39 4.86
N HIS A 136 1.58 -20.11 4.20
CA HIS A 136 3.02 -19.94 4.39
C HIS A 136 3.44 -18.46 4.28
N ALA A 137 3.06 -17.80 3.17
CA ALA A 137 3.39 -16.39 2.95
C ALA A 137 2.76 -15.44 4.00
N ALA A 138 1.67 -15.85 4.65
CA ALA A 138 1.12 -15.11 5.79
C ALA A 138 1.96 -15.29 7.07
N GLY A 139 2.60 -16.43 7.26
CA GLY A 139 3.59 -16.65 8.32
C GLY A 139 4.78 -15.74 8.14
N ASP A 140 5.44 -15.86 6.99
CA ASP A 140 6.68 -15.16 6.68
C ASP A 140 6.52 -13.64 6.72
N LEU A 141 5.42 -13.09 6.20
CA LEU A 141 5.14 -11.65 6.21
C LEU A 141 5.30 -11.03 7.62
N TRP A 142 4.76 -11.70 8.65
CA TRP A 142 4.77 -11.18 10.01
C TRP A 142 6.00 -11.65 10.79
N ALA A 143 6.38 -12.91 10.60
CA ALA A 143 7.52 -13.50 11.28
C ALA A 143 8.83 -12.83 10.87
N HIS A 144 9.06 -12.56 9.58
CA HIS A 144 10.27 -11.85 9.14
C HIS A 144 10.32 -10.41 9.65
N THR A 145 9.18 -9.76 9.85
CA THR A 145 9.17 -8.43 10.50
C THR A 145 9.76 -8.52 11.92
N MET A 146 9.40 -9.55 12.68
CA MET A 146 9.97 -9.77 14.02
C MET A 146 11.40 -10.29 13.97
N VAL A 147 11.71 -11.28 13.13
CA VAL A 147 13.04 -11.90 13.08
C VAL A 147 14.07 -10.89 12.57
N ASN A 148 13.74 -10.09 11.55
CA ASN A 148 14.64 -9.05 11.04
C ASN A 148 14.92 -7.98 12.09
N GLN A 149 13.97 -7.72 13.01
CA GLN A 149 14.20 -6.84 14.17
C GLN A 149 15.33 -7.36 15.08
N LEU A 150 15.41 -8.68 15.25
CA LEU A 150 16.40 -9.34 16.12
C LEU A 150 17.72 -9.64 15.39
N SER A 151 17.65 -9.99 14.11
CA SER A 151 18.80 -10.35 13.28
C SER A 151 19.51 -9.14 12.67
N GLU A 152 18.87 -7.97 12.70
CA GLU A 152 19.36 -6.71 12.15
C GLU A 152 19.53 -6.73 10.62
N GLY A 153 18.78 -7.58 9.92
CA GLY A 153 18.77 -7.65 8.46
C GLY A 153 17.96 -8.81 7.89
N ILE A 154 17.79 -8.79 6.57
CA ILE A 154 17.21 -9.91 5.81
C ILE A 154 18.25 -11.04 5.70
N PHE A 155 17.80 -12.28 5.64
CA PHE A 155 18.67 -13.44 5.46
C PHE A 155 19.59 -13.27 4.22
N PRO A 156 20.93 -13.39 4.38
CA PRO A 156 21.86 -13.18 3.28
C PRO A 156 21.90 -14.34 2.27
N ALA A 157 22.42 -14.06 1.08
CA ALA A 157 22.76 -15.13 0.14
C ALA A 157 23.85 -16.04 0.71
N VAL A 158 23.72 -17.34 0.45
CA VAL A 158 24.54 -18.42 1.08
C VAL A 158 26.03 -18.27 0.79
N ASP A 159 26.40 -17.78 -0.40
CA ASP A 159 27.79 -17.54 -0.80
C ASP A 159 28.44 -16.36 -0.04
N GLU A 160 27.64 -15.41 0.45
CA GLU A 160 28.11 -14.30 1.28
C GLU A 160 28.40 -14.73 2.73
N LEU A 161 27.68 -15.75 3.24
CA LEU A 161 27.82 -16.24 4.63
C LEU A 161 29.24 -16.71 4.96
N LEU A 162 29.94 -17.26 3.97
CA LEU A 162 31.24 -17.89 4.15
C LEU A 162 32.41 -16.90 3.98
N SER A 163 32.11 -15.64 3.66
CA SER A 163 33.11 -14.61 3.33
C SER A 163 32.91 -13.30 4.08
N ASP A 164 31.73 -13.04 4.66
CA ASP A 164 31.41 -11.82 5.40
C ASP A 164 30.91 -12.14 6.84
N PRO A 165 31.72 -11.84 7.87
CA PRO A 165 31.33 -12.01 9.28
C PRO A 165 30.04 -11.29 9.69
N GLU A 166 29.71 -10.16 9.06
CA GLU A 166 28.45 -9.43 9.32
C GLU A 166 27.25 -10.23 8.77
N LYS A 167 27.37 -10.79 7.56
CA LYS A 167 26.34 -11.66 6.97
C LYS A 167 26.19 -12.98 7.74
N ALA A 168 27.30 -13.59 8.15
CA ALA A 168 27.27 -14.77 9.00
C ALA A 168 26.55 -14.51 10.34
N SER A 169 26.76 -13.34 10.94
CA SER A 169 26.04 -12.91 12.14
C SER A 169 24.52 -12.84 11.90
N ILE A 170 24.07 -12.15 10.85
CA ILE A 170 22.64 -12.02 10.50
C ILE A 170 22.00 -13.41 10.32
N ALA A 171 22.63 -14.30 9.55
CA ALA A 171 22.11 -15.65 9.30
C ALA A 171 22.01 -16.49 10.58
N LEU A 172 23.02 -16.44 11.46
CA LEU A 172 22.98 -17.16 12.73
C LEU A 172 21.88 -16.61 13.65
N LYS A 173 21.72 -15.29 13.73
CA LYS A 173 20.63 -14.68 14.50
C LYS A 173 19.26 -15.08 13.97
N HIS A 174 19.08 -15.19 12.66
CA HIS A 174 17.87 -15.78 12.04
C HIS A 174 17.65 -17.19 12.56
N LEU A 175 18.58 -18.11 12.28
CA LEU A 175 18.43 -19.53 12.64
C LEU A 175 18.15 -19.72 14.14
N ILE A 176 18.83 -18.97 15.01
CA ILE A 176 18.62 -19.04 16.46
C ILE A 176 17.25 -18.48 16.85
N SER A 177 16.84 -17.31 16.33
CA SER A 177 15.55 -16.69 16.70
C SER A 177 14.37 -17.52 16.21
N GLU A 178 14.44 -18.00 14.96
CA GLU A 178 13.42 -18.87 14.36
C GLU A 178 13.32 -20.20 15.11
N GLY A 179 14.46 -20.80 15.42
CA GLY A 179 14.54 -22.02 16.22
C GLY A 179 14.01 -21.84 17.64
N TYR A 180 14.28 -20.70 18.29
CA TYR A 180 13.75 -20.37 19.61
C TYR A 180 12.22 -20.28 19.63
N VAL A 181 11.63 -19.68 18.59
CA VAL A 181 10.17 -19.64 18.41
C VAL A 181 9.62 -21.05 18.12
N GLY A 182 10.34 -21.84 17.33
CA GLY A 182 10.07 -23.26 17.10
C GLY A 182 9.98 -24.05 18.41
N ASP A 183 11.02 -23.97 19.25
CA ASP A 183 11.13 -24.60 20.58
C ASP A 183 9.99 -24.19 21.52
N ALA A 184 9.49 -22.96 21.40
CA ALA A 184 8.36 -22.46 22.17
C ALA A 184 6.98 -22.79 21.53
N THR A 185 6.92 -23.46 20.39
CA THR A 185 5.66 -23.83 19.75
C THR A 185 5.03 -25.00 20.51
N ARG A 186 3.73 -24.90 20.83
CA ARG A 186 3.02 -25.95 21.57
C ARG A 186 3.21 -27.32 20.90
N PHE A 187 3.49 -28.34 21.72
CA PHE A 187 3.71 -29.74 21.29
C PHE A 187 4.96 -29.98 20.43
N TYR A 188 5.76 -28.96 20.14
CA TYR A 188 7.09 -29.16 19.56
C TYR A 188 8.08 -29.54 20.66
N ASP A 189 8.96 -30.49 20.36
CA ASP A 189 10.03 -30.93 21.25
C ASP A 189 11.39 -30.64 20.62
N GLY A 190 11.99 -29.53 21.05
CA GLY A 190 13.37 -29.19 20.72
C GLY A 190 14.39 -29.76 21.70
N ASN A 191 14.01 -30.61 22.66
CA ASN A 191 14.94 -31.17 23.64
C ASN A 191 15.40 -32.58 23.24
N PRO A 192 16.70 -32.81 23.01
CA PRO A 192 17.22 -34.14 22.65
C PRO A 192 17.22 -35.17 23.79
N GLU A 193 16.70 -34.83 24.98
CA GLU A 193 16.62 -35.78 26.10
C GLU A 193 15.61 -36.89 25.81
N ARG A 194 16.11 -38.11 25.62
CA ARG A 194 15.28 -39.28 25.34
C ARG A 194 14.16 -39.47 26.38
N GLY A 195 12.92 -39.37 25.91
CA GLY A 195 11.71 -39.42 26.71
C GLY A 195 10.60 -40.24 26.05
N PRO A 196 9.47 -40.47 26.74
CA PRO A 196 8.31 -41.10 26.15
C PRO A 196 7.74 -40.22 25.01
N ALA A 197 7.66 -40.76 23.80
CA ALA A 197 7.18 -40.06 22.61
C ALA A 197 5.71 -40.42 22.26
N PRO A 198 5.07 -39.69 21.33
CA PRO A 198 3.73 -40.01 20.84
C PRO A 198 3.67 -41.44 20.28
N GLY A 199 2.98 -42.34 20.98
CA GLY A 199 2.97 -43.78 20.65
C GLY A 199 3.51 -44.68 21.78
N GLY A 200 4.20 -44.09 22.75
CA GLY A 200 4.66 -44.75 23.98
C GLY A 200 6.04 -45.40 23.90
N ASP A 201 6.77 -45.19 22.81
CA ASP A 201 8.18 -45.52 22.64
C ASP A 201 9.11 -44.44 23.24
N ILE A 202 10.42 -44.68 23.25
CA ILE A 202 11.42 -43.73 23.77
C ILE A 202 12.14 -43.12 22.57
N SER A 203 12.01 -41.80 22.40
CA SER A 203 12.61 -41.02 21.31
C SER A 203 13.36 -39.82 21.89
N ASP A 204 14.37 -39.34 21.16
CA ASP A 204 15.03 -38.04 21.36
C ASP A 204 14.24 -36.87 20.76
N ASP A 205 13.07 -37.15 20.18
CA ASP A 205 12.10 -36.19 19.68
C ASP A 205 10.68 -36.69 20.01
N SER A 206 9.95 -35.96 20.85
CA SER A 206 8.55 -36.25 21.21
C SER A 206 7.52 -35.41 20.44
N THR A 207 7.95 -34.69 19.39
CA THR A 207 7.06 -33.92 18.52
C THR A 207 6.06 -34.85 17.81
N PRO A 208 4.75 -34.54 17.79
CA PRO A 208 3.77 -35.31 17.02
C PRO A 208 4.05 -35.28 15.52
N GLY A 209 3.91 -36.44 14.86
CA GLY A 209 4.03 -36.54 13.41
C GLY A 209 3.03 -35.69 12.64
N ILE A 210 3.47 -35.17 11.50
CA ILE A 210 2.68 -34.31 10.60
C ILE A 210 2.62 -34.97 9.22
N ALA A 211 1.43 -35.41 8.82
CA ALA A 211 1.26 -35.98 7.50
C ALA A 211 1.39 -34.91 6.40
N PHE A 212 2.20 -35.22 5.37
CA PHE A 212 2.39 -34.42 4.16
C PHE A 212 2.11 -35.23 2.90
N ASP A 213 1.36 -34.65 1.96
CA ASP A 213 1.13 -35.18 0.61
C ASP A 213 1.12 -34.04 -0.41
N ALA A 214 1.46 -34.31 -1.68
CA ALA A 214 1.61 -33.26 -2.69
C ALA A 214 0.92 -33.61 -4.02
N PRO A 215 0.31 -32.64 -4.72
CA PRO A 215 -0.32 -32.87 -6.02
C PRO A 215 0.74 -32.83 -7.13
N ILE A 216 1.54 -33.89 -7.26
CA ILE A 216 2.76 -33.97 -8.10
C ILE A 216 2.55 -33.43 -9.52
N LYS A 217 1.49 -33.88 -10.20
CA LYS A 217 1.15 -33.43 -11.55
C LYS A 217 0.90 -31.92 -11.64
N PHE A 218 0.23 -31.36 -10.64
CA PHE A 218 -0.03 -29.92 -10.57
C PHE A 218 1.27 -29.15 -10.30
N ILE A 219 2.11 -29.63 -9.39
CA ILE A 219 3.44 -29.07 -9.10
C ILE A 219 4.28 -29.04 -10.38
N TYR A 220 4.33 -30.13 -11.14
CA TYR A 220 5.04 -30.13 -12.42
C TYR A 220 4.49 -29.07 -13.39
N ASN A 221 3.18 -29.10 -13.63
CA ASN A 221 2.54 -28.22 -14.62
C ASN A 221 2.66 -26.72 -14.27
N THR A 222 2.89 -26.41 -13.00
CA THR A 222 2.77 -25.05 -12.45
C THR A 222 4.14 -24.50 -12.02
N LEU A 223 4.90 -25.25 -11.22
CA LEU A 223 6.16 -24.81 -10.64
C LEU A 223 7.38 -25.28 -11.46
N VAL A 224 7.42 -26.54 -11.90
CA VAL A 224 8.62 -27.10 -12.57
C VAL A 224 8.67 -26.73 -14.05
N LYS A 225 7.58 -26.96 -14.78
CA LYS A 225 7.50 -26.76 -16.23
C LYS A 225 7.75 -25.30 -16.61
N ARG A 226 8.61 -25.07 -17.61
CA ARG A 226 8.85 -23.74 -18.21
C ARG A 226 7.83 -23.39 -19.29
N ASP A 227 7.76 -22.10 -19.65
CA ASP A 227 6.88 -21.56 -20.69
C ASP A 227 5.38 -21.84 -20.45
N ASN A 228 4.99 -21.94 -19.17
CA ASN A 228 3.63 -22.23 -18.70
C ASN A 228 2.89 -20.96 -18.19
N GLY A 229 3.43 -19.78 -18.49
CA GLY A 229 2.90 -18.49 -18.05
C GLY A 229 3.14 -18.17 -16.58
N SER A 230 4.12 -18.82 -15.93
CA SER A 230 4.64 -18.44 -14.61
C SER A 230 5.32 -17.05 -14.65
N PRO A 231 5.54 -16.39 -13.50
CA PRO A 231 6.16 -15.05 -13.45
C PRO A 231 7.53 -14.98 -14.13
N THR A 232 8.35 -16.02 -13.96
CA THR A 232 9.67 -16.17 -14.59
C THR A 232 9.88 -17.59 -15.12
N ASN A 233 10.89 -17.79 -15.97
CA ASN A 233 11.35 -19.11 -16.44
C ASN A 233 12.51 -19.68 -15.60
N LYS A 234 13.03 -18.93 -14.61
CA LYS A 234 13.98 -19.45 -13.62
C LYS A 234 13.32 -20.54 -12.77
N ARG A 235 14.04 -21.63 -12.47
CA ARG A 235 13.58 -22.77 -11.65
C ARG A 235 14.58 -23.13 -10.55
N GLY A 236 15.44 -22.18 -10.20
CA GLY A 236 16.53 -22.41 -9.27
C GLY A 236 17.67 -23.19 -9.91
N PRO A 237 18.81 -23.28 -9.20
CA PRO A 237 20.06 -23.78 -9.77
C PRO A 237 19.99 -25.24 -10.22
N ILE A 238 19.19 -26.09 -9.57
CA ILE A 238 19.14 -27.53 -9.86
C ILE A 238 18.31 -27.81 -11.13
N LEU A 239 17.04 -27.41 -11.14
CA LEU A 239 16.15 -27.60 -12.28
C LEU A 239 16.68 -26.88 -13.53
N ASP A 240 17.25 -25.67 -13.38
CA ASP A 240 17.81 -24.93 -14.51
C ASP A 240 18.95 -25.69 -15.21
N ARG A 241 19.73 -26.47 -14.46
CA ARG A 241 20.81 -27.31 -15.01
C ARG A 241 20.27 -28.50 -15.79
N PHE A 242 19.24 -29.18 -15.30
CA PHE A 242 18.58 -30.26 -16.07
C PHE A 242 17.96 -29.74 -17.36
N TYR A 243 17.36 -28.54 -17.33
CA TYR A 243 16.89 -27.89 -18.55
C TYR A 243 18.02 -27.55 -19.53
N GLN A 244 19.17 -27.07 -19.04
CA GLN A 244 20.36 -26.81 -19.87
C GLN A 244 20.92 -28.09 -20.49
N LEU A 245 21.05 -29.16 -19.70
CA LEU A 245 21.50 -30.48 -20.16
C LEU A 245 20.57 -31.01 -21.25
N ARG A 246 19.26 -31.02 -21.00
CA ARG A 246 18.24 -31.44 -21.97
C ARG A 246 18.33 -30.65 -23.28
N ALA A 247 18.52 -29.33 -23.21
CA ALA A 247 18.66 -28.49 -24.40
C ALA A 247 19.95 -28.82 -25.18
N GLY A 248 21.06 -29.09 -24.49
CA GLY A 248 22.31 -29.55 -25.09
C GLY A 248 22.13 -30.90 -25.82
N LEU A 249 21.48 -31.86 -25.17
CA LEU A 249 21.17 -33.17 -25.75
C LEU A 249 20.25 -33.03 -26.98
N ALA A 250 19.21 -32.19 -26.91
CA ALA A 250 18.30 -31.96 -28.04
C ALA A 250 19.03 -31.33 -29.24
N SER A 251 19.96 -30.41 -29.00
CA SER A 251 20.81 -29.83 -30.05
C SER A 251 21.70 -30.89 -30.69
N PHE A 252 22.28 -31.80 -29.89
CA PHE A 252 23.09 -32.91 -30.40
C PHE A 252 22.27 -33.87 -31.29
N VAL A 253 21.05 -34.22 -30.87
CA VAL A 253 20.14 -35.06 -31.67
C VAL A 253 19.76 -34.38 -32.99
N GLY A 254 19.47 -33.07 -32.97
CA GLY A 254 19.05 -32.27 -34.11
C GLY A 254 20.17 -31.80 -35.07
N GLY A 255 21.44 -31.93 -34.70
CA GLY A 255 22.59 -31.49 -35.51
C GLY A 255 22.84 -32.29 -36.80
N ALA A 256 23.49 -31.66 -37.79
CA ALA A 256 23.88 -32.28 -39.06
C ALA A 256 24.92 -33.41 -38.88
N ASP A 257 25.00 -34.32 -39.86
CA ASP A 257 26.00 -35.39 -39.87
C ASP A 257 27.42 -34.82 -40.00
N ILE A 258 28.36 -35.28 -39.17
CA ILE A 258 29.71 -34.71 -39.03
C ILE A 258 30.63 -35.17 -40.19
N ASP A 259 31.43 -34.26 -40.78
CA ASP A 259 32.42 -34.53 -41.84
C ASP A 259 33.72 -35.15 -41.25
N PRO A 260 34.20 -36.33 -41.67
CA PRO A 260 35.09 -37.15 -40.83
C PRO A 260 36.58 -36.78 -40.76
N VAL A 261 37.12 -35.89 -41.63
CA VAL A 261 38.60 -35.78 -41.79
C VAL A 261 39.19 -34.39 -41.53
N GLY A 262 38.44 -33.31 -41.76
CA GLY A 262 38.92 -31.94 -41.52
C GLY A 262 38.96 -31.56 -40.03
N ASP A 263 37.98 -32.03 -39.27
CA ASP A 263 37.73 -31.59 -37.89
C ASP A 263 38.45 -32.43 -36.83
N ALA A 264 38.94 -33.62 -37.16
CA ALA A 264 39.63 -34.51 -36.20
C ALA A 264 40.89 -33.87 -35.56
N LEU A 265 41.61 -33.02 -36.31
CA LEU A 265 42.81 -32.31 -35.82
C LEU A 265 42.50 -31.01 -35.07
N ALA A 266 41.38 -30.34 -35.39
CA ALA A 266 40.89 -29.21 -34.61
C ALA A 266 40.24 -29.68 -33.30
N HIS A 267 39.65 -30.87 -33.29
CA HIS A 267 38.97 -31.46 -32.14
C HIS A 267 39.92 -32.13 -31.14
N PHE A 268 41.13 -32.57 -31.52
CA PHE A 268 42.12 -33.08 -30.55
C PHE A 268 42.61 -31.98 -29.60
N ASN A 269 42.78 -30.75 -30.09
CA ASN A 269 43.14 -29.61 -29.24
C ASN A 269 41.97 -29.20 -28.33
N SER A 270 40.72 -29.27 -28.83
CA SER A 270 39.52 -29.09 -28.01
C SER A 270 39.32 -30.21 -26.98
N LEU A 271 39.73 -31.45 -27.26
CA LEU A 271 39.70 -32.58 -26.33
C LEU A 271 40.68 -32.35 -25.19
N GLN A 272 41.86 -31.81 -25.48
CA GLN A 272 42.83 -31.40 -24.48
C GLN A 272 42.32 -30.21 -23.67
N ASP A 273 41.70 -29.20 -24.30
CA ASP A 273 41.07 -28.09 -23.59
C ASP A 273 39.93 -28.59 -22.68
N SER A 274 39.08 -29.52 -23.13
CA SER A 274 38.01 -30.12 -22.31
C SER A 274 38.51 -31.08 -21.22
N LEU A 275 39.66 -31.75 -21.42
CA LEU A 275 40.33 -32.55 -20.39
C LEU A 275 40.99 -31.64 -19.35
N ASP A 276 41.54 -30.51 -19.76
CA ASP A 276 42.07 -29.48 -18.86
C ASP A 276 40.93 -28.74 -18.13
N ASP A 277 39.77 -28.58 -18.77
CA ASP A 277 38.54 -28.01 -18.20
C ASP A 277 37.84 -29.00 -17.23
N LEU A 278 37.84 -30.31 -17.53
CA LEU A 278 37.43 -31.38 -16.61
C LEU A 278 38.43 -31.52 -15.46
N ALA A 279 39.73 -31.48 -15.75
CA ALA A 279 40.76 -31.53 -14.73
C ALA A 279 40.63 -30.33 -13.80
N SER A 280 40.36 -29.13 -14.32
CA SER A 280 40.08 -27.91 -13.55
C SER A 280 38.77 -28.00 -12.77
N ALA A 281 37.70 -28.51 -13.37
CA ALA A 281 36.39 -28.70 -12.72
C ALA A 281 36.33 -29.89 -11.73
N CYS A 282 37.37 -30.74 -11.73
CA CYS A 282 37.60 -31.79 -10.75
C CYS A 282 38.90 -31.50 -9.96
N ASN A 283 39.42 -30.26 -10.02
CA ASN A 283 40.62 -29.86 -9.31
C ASN A 283 40.23 -29.25 -7.96
N PHE A 284 39.96 -30.12 -7.00
CA PHE A 284 39.55 -29.74 -5.65
C PHE A 284 40.65 -29.04 -4.80
N ASP A 285 41.69 -28.48 -5.43
CA ASP A 285 42.85 -27.85 -4.77
C ASP A 285 42.57 -26.38 -4.34
N GLY A 286 41.31 -25.94 -4.32
CA GLY A 286 40.90 -24.56 -4.01
C GLY A 286 39.56 -24.42 -3.27
N ILE A 287 39.48 -23.37 -2.45
CA ILE A 287 38.44 -23.06 -1.45
C ILE A 287 37.16 -22.39 -2.06
N GLU A 288 37.28 -21.70 -3.20
CA GLU A 288 36.14 -21.04 -3.89
C GLU A 288 35.40 -21.97 -4.87
N ASP A 289 36.07 -23.03 -5.36
CA ASP A 289 35.58 -23.86 -6.46
C ASP A 289 34.99 -25.21 -6.00
N SER A 290 35.06 -25.60 -4.72
CA SER A 290 34.79 -27.00 -4.30
C SER A 290 33.33 -27.46 -4.47
N VAL A 291 32.35 -26.55 -4.33
CA VAL A 291 30.91 -26.80 -4.57
C VAL A 291 30.59 -26.75 -6.06
N GLY A 292 31.23 -25.82 -6.77
CA GLY A 292 31.23 -25.76 -8.23
C GLY A 292 31.77 -27.06 -8.82
N ASP A 293 32.89 -27.56 -8.31
CA ASP A 293 33.61 -28.76 -8.73
C ASP A 293 32.89 -30.05 -8.32
N ALA A 294 32.20 -30.12 -7.18
CA ALA A 294 31.42 -31.30 -6.82
C ALA A 294 30.20 -31.53 -7.75
N ILE A 295 29.68 -30.45 -8.37
CA ILE A 295 28.61 -30.47 -9.37
C ILE A 295 29.16 -30.56 -10.79
N LEU A 296 30.15 -29.72 -11.09
CA LEU A 296 30.80 -29.62 -12.38
C LEU A 296 31.61 -30.87 -12.64
N CYS A 297 32.21 -31.54 -11.67
CA CYS A 297 32.97 -32.75 -11.92
C CYS A 297 32.11 -33.90 -12.48
N PRO A 298 30.97 -34.33 -11.90
CA PRO A 298 30.12 -35.35 -12.52
C PRO A 298 29.44 -34.87 -13.81
N ILE A 299 29.06 -33.59 -13.93
CA ILE A 299 28.42 -33.05 -15.15
C ILE A 299 29.44 -32.82 -16.29
N LYS A 300 30.62 -32.29 -15.99
CA LYS A 300 31.76 -32.20 -16.91
C LYS A 300 32.32 -33.57 -17.18
N ALA A 301 32.23 -34.56 -16.28
CA ALA A 301 32.55 -35.95 -16.60
C ALA A 301 31.49 -36.58 -17.52
N ALA A 302 30.22 -36.17 -17.41
CA ALA A 302 29.14 -36.58 -18.31
C ALA A 302 29.21 -35.86 -19.68
N LEU A 303 29.52 -34.56 -19.70
CA LEU A 303 29.76 -33.73 -20.90
C LEU A 303 31.07 -34.10 -21.57
N PHE A 304 32.13 -34.33 -20.81
CA PHE A 304 33.34 -35.01 -21.26
C PHE A 304 32.96 -36.39 -21.75
N GLY A 305 32.07 -37.13 -21.09
CA GLY A 305 31.50 -38.37 -21.62
C GLY A 305 30.88 -38.19 -23.00
N ILE A 306 30.12 -37.12 -23.25
CA ILE A 306 29.51 -36.80 -24.56
C ILE A 306 30.57 -36.36 -25.59
N GLU A 307 31.51 -35.49 -25.22
CA GLU A 307 32.61 -35.01 -26.09
C GLU A 307 33.61 -36.12 -26.37
N PHE A 308 34.02 -36.86 -25.36
CA PHE A 308 34.84 -38.05 -25.41
C PHE A 308 34.16 -39.14 -26.22
N VAL A 309 32.85 -39.35 -26.12
CA VAL A 309 32.15 -40.32 -26.97
C VAL A 309 32.01 -39.81 -28.41
N GLY A 310 31.76 -38.53 -28.63
CA GLY A 310 31.83 -37.91 -29.96
C GLY A 310 33.22 -37.97 -30.60
N GLN A 311 34.28 -37.83 -29.80
CA GLN A 311 35.67 -37.74 -30.24
C GLN A 311 36.39 -39.10 -30.24
N SER A 312 36.01 -40.03 -29.37
CA SER A 312 36.42 -41.44 -29.46
C SER A 312 35.70 -42.12 -30.61
N VAL A 313 34.50 -41.65 -31.01
CA VAL A 313 33.94 -41.92 -32.33
C VAL A 313 34.78 -41.26 -33.42
N ALA A 314 35.27 -40.02 -33.32
CA ALA A 314 36.23 -39.45 -34.29
C ALA A 314 37.55 -40.26 -34.43
N ALA A 315 38.03 -40.86 -33.34
CA ALA A 315 39.17 -41.79 -33.34
C ALA A 315 38.79 -43.19 -33.88
N LEU A 316 37.58 -43.69 -33.60
CA LEU A 316 37.00 -44.92 -34.16
C LEU A 316 36.71 -44.76 -35.67
N LEU A 317 36.32 -43.55 -36.10
CA LEU A 317 36.08 -43.07 -37.47
C LEU A 317 37.36 -43.04 -38.28
N THR A 318 38.52 -42.85 -37.64
CA THR A 318 39.83 -42.97 -38.30
C THR A 318 40.22 -44.43 -38.57
N LEU A 319 39.55 -45.40 -37.91
CA LEU A 319 39.85 -46.84 -37.94
C LEU A 319 38.76 -47.69 -38.61
N ALA A 320 37.53 -47.19 -38.76
CA ALA A 320 36.39 -47.92 -39.30
C ALA A 320 35.73 -47.17 -40.48
N GLY A 321 35.30 -47.89 -41.52
CA GLY A 321 34.71 -47.29 -42.73
C GLY A 321 33.38 -46.54 -42.50
N GLU A 322 32.94 -45.77 -43.50
CA GLU A 322 31.77 -44.85 -43.49
C GLU A 322 30.45 -45.45 -42.96
N SER A 323 30.28 -46.77 -42.97
CA SER A 323 29.06 -47.43 -42.44
C SER A 323 29.05 -47.61 -40.92
N VAL A 324 30.22 -47.79 -40.28
CA VAL A 324 30.35 -47.94 -38.82
C VAL A 324 30.25 -46.58 -38.13
N ALA A 325 30.81 -45.56 -38.78
CA ALA A 325 30.66 -44.14 -38.49
C ALA A 325 29.21 -43.74 -38.23
N TRP A 326 28.37 -43.98 -39.24
CA TRP A 326 26.96 -43.64 -39.22
C TRP A 326 26.22 -44.43 -38.12
N ALA A 327 26.49 -45.73 -37.99
CA ALA A 327 25.82 -46.57 -37.00
C ALA A 327 26.14 -46.15 -35.55
N ALA A 328 27.39 -45.81 -35.24
CA ALA A 328 27.78 -45.29 -33.93
C ALA A 328 27.10 -43.93 -33.64
N GLN A 329 27.04 -43.04 -34.62
CA GLN A 329 26.35 -41.76 -34.48
C GLN A 329 24.84 -41.93 -34.25
N GLN A 330 24.18 -42.87 -34.94
CA GLN A 330 22.76 -43.17 -34.71
C GLN A 330 22.50 -43.77 -33.33
N ALA A 331 23.38 -44.66 -32.86
CA ALA A 331 23.27 -45.23 -31.50
C ALA A 331 23.39 -44.15 -30.42
N LEU A 332 24.26 -43.14 -30.63
CA LEU A 332 24.41 -42.02 -29.70
C LEU A 332 23.24 -41.06 -29.74
N LYS A 333 22.70 -40.77 -30.92
CA LYS A 333 21.47 -39.97 -31.03
C LYS A 333 20.29 -40.68 -30.37
N ALA A 334 20.19 -42.01 -30.49
CA ALA A 334 19.18 -42.81 -29.80
C ALA A 334 19.35 -42.77 -28.28
N TYR A 335 20.58 -42.93 -27.78
CA TYR A 335 20.89 -42.81 -26.35
C TYR A 335 20.56 -41.41 -25.80
N ALA A 336 21.00 -40.35 -26.51
CA ALA A 336 20.70 -38.98 -26.12
C ALA A 336 19.19 -38.68 -26.17
N SER A 337 18.43 -39.30 -27.09
CA SER A 337 16.96 -39.20 -27.11
C SER A 337 16.32 -39.87 -25.90
N ALA A 338 16.77 -41.08 -25.52
CA ALA A 338 16.29 -41.76 -24.31
C ALA A 338 16.60 -40.93 -23.05
N TRP A 339 17.81 -40.37 -22.97
CA TRP A 339 18.18 -39.50 -21.86
C TRP A 339 17.34 -38.22 -21.77
N ILE A 340 16.94 -37.63 -22.92
CA ILE A 340 15.96 -36.54 -22.93
C ILE A 340 14.62 -36.99 -22.36
N ASP A 341 14.15 -38.20 -22.72
CA ASP A 341 12.90 -38.76 -22.20
C ASP A 341 12.98 -39.03 -20.68
N ASP A 342 14.14 -39.46 -20.18
CA ASP A 342 14.41 -39.67 -18.75
C ASP A 342 14.41 -38.34 -17.98
N ILE A 343 15.06 -37.30 -18.52
CA ILE A 343 14.99 -35.94 -17.97
C ILE A 343 13.53 -35.45 -17.97
N ASP A 344 12.79 -35.67 -19.05
CA ASP A 344 11.38 -35.27 -19.11
C ASP A 344 10.49 -36.05 -18.13
N ALA A 345 10.80 -37.33 -17.86
CA ALA A 345 10.11 -38.13 -16.87
C ALA A 345 10.41 -37.63 -15.45
N GLY A 346 11.69 -37.52 -15.08
CA GLY A 346 12.03 -37.04 -13.74
C GLY A 346 11.63 -35.59 -13.47
N LEU A 347 11.59 -34.72 -14.50
CA LEU A 347 10.99 -33.40 -14.35
C LEU A 347 9.47 -33.47 -14.07
N ARG A 348 8.74 -34.42 -14.67
CA ARG A 348 7.29 -34.61 -14.42
C ARG A 348 6.99 -35.05 -13.00
N ASP A 349 7.87 -35.85 -12.42
CA ASP A 349 7.68 -36.43 -11.10
C ASP A 349 8.52 -35.70 -10.03
N TRP A 350 9.19 -34.59 -10.38
CA TRP A 350 10.09 -33.83 -9.50
C TRP A 350 9.48 -33.38 -8.17
N GLY A 351 8.15 -33.18 -8.13
CA GLY A 351 7.46 -32.86 -6.88
C GLY A 351 7.56 -33.95 -5.81
N GLU A 352 7.89 -35.20 -6.20
CA GLU A 352 8.12 -36.30 -5.26
C GLU A 352 9.39 -36.09 -4.46
N LEU A 353 10.43 -35.50 -5.07
CA LEU A 353 11.66 -35.12 -4.37
C LEU A 353 11.39 -34.02 -3.32
N GLY A 354 10.60 -33.00 -3.68
CA GLY A 354 10.17 -31.96 -2.72
C GLY A 354 9.33 -32.54 -1.58
N LEU A 355 8.43 -33.47 -1.88
CA LEU A 355 7.62 -34.15 -0.87
C LEU A 355 8.48 -35.03 0.07
N ALA A 356 9.42 -35.79 -0.48
CA ALA A 356 10.34 -36.61 0.30
C ALA A 356 11.21 -35.76 1.23
N ALA A 357 11.77 -34.66 0.71
CA ALA A 357 12.53 -33.70 1.52
C ALA A 357 11.65 -33.09 2.64
N THR A 358 10.42 -32.68 2.30
CA THR A 358 9.45 -32.12 3.26
C THR A 358 9.15 -33.10 4.40
N ARG A 359 8.87 -34.38 4.09
CA ARG A 359 8.63 -35.42 5.10
C ARG A 359 9.86 -35.66 5.95
N ALA A 360 11.01 -35.86 5.32
CA ALA A 360 12.24 -36.17 6.02
C ALA A 360 12.71 -35.04 6.95
N LEU A 361 12.49 -33.79 6.58
CA LEU A 361 12.92 -32.63 7.37
C LEU A 361 11.88 -32.20 8.40
N PHE A 362 10.58 -32.34 8.09
CA PHE A 362 9.51 -31.64 8.83
C PHE A 362 8.43 -32.57 9.38
N ASP A 363 8.47 -33.89 9.11
CA ASP A 363 7.65 -34.89 9.80
C ASP A 363 8.53 -35.68 10.78
N PRO A 364 8.44 -35.40 12.10
CA PRO A 364 9.14 -36.16 13.14
C PRO A 364 8.93 -37.67 13.03
N GLN A 365 7.75 -38.10 12.57
CA GLN A 365 7.41 -39.52 12.45
C GLN A 365 8.28 -40.21 11.39
N THR A 366 8.69 -39.51 10.33
CA THR A 366 9.49 -40.09 9.25
C THR A 366 10.87 -40.55 9.74
N ARG A 367 11.58 -39.71 10.50
CA ARG A 367 12.85 -40.11 11.14
C ARG A 367 12.62 -41.30 12.07
N ARG A 368 11.53 -41.25 12.84
CA ARG A 368 11.22 -42.28 13.83
C ARG A 368 10.93 -43.64 13.20
N ASP A 369 10.20 -43.64 12.08
CA ASP A 369 9.91 -44.85 11.32
C ASP A 369 11.20 -45.49 10.78
N LEU A 370 12.12 -44.67 10.27
CA LEU A 370 13.43 -45.15 9.82
C LEU A 370 14.31 -45.69 10.96
N GLN A 371 14.33 -45.00 12.10
CA GLN A 371 14.98 -45.46 13.33
C GLN A 371 14.47 -46.84 13.75
N ASN A 372 13.14 -46.98 13.79
CA ASN A 372 12.50 -48.25 14.12
C ASN A 372 12.85 -49.34 13.11
N GLU A 373 12.81 -49.06 11.81
CA GLU A 373 13.16 -50.02 10.76
C GLU A 373 14.62 -50.52 10.90
N LYS A 374 15.58 -49.60 11.04
CA LYS A 374 17.01 -49.91 11.02
C LYS A 374 17.55 -50.44 12.34
N CYS A 375 16.93 -50.08 13.47
CA CYS A 375 17.50 -50.33 14.81
C CYS A 375 16.68 -51.27 15.70
N ALA A 376 15.42 -51.59 15.40
CA ALA A 376 14.57 -52.42 16.28
C ALA A 376 15.15 -53.83 16.57
N TRP A 377 15.96 -54.39 15.66
CA TRP A 377 16.60 -55.69 15.86
C TRP A 377 17.68 -55.69 16.95
N LYS A 378 18.14 -54.52 17.41
CA LYS A 378 19.19 -54.37 18.42
C LYS A 378 18.69 -54.44 19.87
N GLY A 379 17.38 -54.46 20.10
CA GLY A 379 16.81 -54.61 21.44
C GLY A 379 15.55 -53.79 21.68
N ALA A 380 15.17 -53.65 22.94
CA ALA A 380 14.11 -52.72 23.37
C ALA A 380 14.58 -51.26 23.23
N GLU A 381 13.64 -50.30 23.23
CA GLU A 381 13.91 -48.85 23.17
C GLU A 381 14.88 -48.35 24.25
N SER A 382 14.92 -49.02 25.40
CA SER A 382 15.80 -48.68 26.52
C SER A 382 17.19 -49.31 26.43
N ASP A 383 17.46 -50.16 25.44
CA ASP A 383 18.74 -50.83 25.29
C ASP A 383 19.76 -49.91 24.63
N GLN A 384 20.92 -49.73 25.26
CA GLN A 384 21.97 -48.81 24.78
C GLN A 384 22.38 -49.07 23.32
N LEU A 385 22.44 -50.34 22.88
CA LEU A 385 22.80 -50.66 21.49
C LEU A 385 21.77 -50.18 20.47
N ARG A 386 20.50 -50.08 20.86
CA ARG A 386 19.45 -49.54 20.02
C ARG A 386 19.52 -48.01 20.02
N ILE A 387 19.67 -47.40 21.19
CA ILE A 387 19.90 -45.96 21.34
C ILE A 387 21.08 -45.50 20.47
N ASP A 388 22.26 -46.13 20.62
CA ASP A 388 23.46 -45.81 19.83
C ASP A 388 23.26 -45.96 18.31
N CYS A 389 22.32 -46.82 17.89
CA CYS A 389 21.99 -47.00 16.47
C CYS A 389 21.05 -45.91 15.98
N GLU A 390 20.02 -45.59 16.76
CA GLU A 390 19.02 -44.58 16.43
C GLU A 390 19.61 -43.17 16.46
N ASP A 391 20.52 -42.89 17.40
CA ASP A 391 21.34 -41.68 17.45
C ASP A 391 22.25 -41.56 16.22
N GLY A 392 22.59 -42.69 15.58
CA GLY A 392 23.39 -42.73 14.36
C GLY A 392 22.62 -42.39 13.08
N ILE A 393 21.28 -42.35 13.13
CA ILE A 393 20.42 -42.04 11.97
C ILE A 393 20.15 -40.54 11.96
N GLY A 394 20.91 -39.86 11.11
CA GLY A 394 20.79 -38.41 10.90
C GLY A 394 19.82 -38.05 9.78
N MET A 395 19.45 -36.76 9.71
CA MET A 395 18.47 -36.21 8.75
C MET A 395 18.80 -36.51 7.28
N ILE A 396 20.07 -36.47 6.90
CA ILE A 396 20.48 -36.81 5.53
C ILE A 396 20.09 -38.26 5.20
N GLU A 397 20.28 -39.19 6.12
CA GLU A 397 19.90 -40.59 5.88
C GLU A 397 18.38 -40.74 5.72
N VAL A 398 17.59 -39.96 6.46
CA VAL A 398 16.13 -39.92 6.32
C VAL A 398 15.72 -39.36 4.94
N VAL A 399 16.32 -38.25 4.50
CA VAL A 399 16.05 -37.67 3.18
C VAL A 399 16.38 -38.65 2.07
N LEU A 400 17.52 -39.36 2.18
CA LEU A 400 17.91 -40.37 1.21
C LEU A 400 16.90 -41.52 1.14
N ASP A 401 16.48 -42.02 2.30
CA ASP A 401 15.53 -43.13 2.41
C ASP A 401 14.16 -42.76 1.84
N GLU A 402 13.62 -41.59 2.19
CA GLU A 402 12.35 -41.10 1.65
C GLU A 402 12.41 -40.78 0.15
N SER A 403 13.58 -40.37 -0.34
CA SER A 403 13.77 -40.05 -1.76
C SER A 403 14.06 -41.28 -2.62
N ASP A 404 14.30 -42.46 -2.02
CA ASP A 404 14.83 -43.63 -2.73
C ASP A 404 14.08 -43.91 -4.04
N ASP A 405 12.74 -43.94 -4.01
CA ASP A 405 11.93 -44.19 -5.20
C ASP A 405 12.25 -43.21 -6.34
N PHE A 406 12.23 -41.89 -6.06
CA PHE A 406 12.57 -40.88 -7.06
C PHE A 406 14.03 -40.99 -7.54
N LEU A 407 14.95 -41.31 -6.63
CA LEU A 407 16.37 -41.46 -6.96
C LEU A 407 16.61 -42.64 -7.92
N TYR A 408 16.00 -43.78 -7.63
CA TYR A 408 16.15 -45.01 -8.39
C TYR A 408 15.38 -44.98 -9.71
N ASP A 409 14.18 -44.40 -9.72
CA ASP A 409 13.29 -44.40 -10.88
C ASP A 409 13.57 -43.25 -11.84
N HIS A 410 14.16 -42.14 -11.35
CA HIS A 410 14.37 -40.95 -12.14
C HIS A 410 15.80 -40.39 -12.06
N LEU A 411 16.28 -39.97 -10.89
CA LEU A 411 17.49 -39.13 -10.83
C LEU A 411 18.71 -39.78 -11.48
N LEU A 412 18.89 -41.09 -11.31
CA LEU A 412 20.00 -41.82 -11.94
C LEU A 412 19.96 -41.75 -13.47
N SER A 413 18.80 -42.00 -14.09
CA SER A 413 18.67 -41.95 -15.55
C SER A 413 18.72 -40.50 -16.07
N MET A 414 18.19 -39.54 -15.30
CA MET A 414 18.36 -38.10 -15.58
C MET A 414 19.84 -37.65 -15.58
N LEU A 415 20.72 -38.31 -14.84
CA LEU A 415 22.17 -38.07 -14.83
C LEU A 415 22.92 -38.85 -15.92
N GLY A 416 22.20 -39.61 -16.76
CA GLY A 416 22.78 -40.38 -17.86
C GLY A 416 23.28 -41.75 -17.41
N ALA A 417 22.76 -42.32 -16.31
CA ALA A 417 22.91 -43.76 -16.08
C ALA A 417 22.01 -44.50 -17.09
N PRO A 418 22.51 -45.50 -17.81
CA PRO A 418 21.65 -46.30 -18.66
C PRO A 418 20.59 -46.98 -17.80
N ASP A 419 19.32 -46.88 -18.22
CA ASP A 419 18.28 -47.77 -17.74
C ASP A 419 18.80 -49.20 -17.79
N VAL A 420 18.68 -49.92 -16.67
CA VAL A 420 19.29 -51.22 -16.50
C VAL A 420 18.84 -52.16 -17.65
N ALA A 421 19.77 -52.34 -18.60
CA ALA A 421 19.94 -53.48 -19.49
C ALA A 421 19.34 -53.52 -20.91
N VAL A 422 18.80 -52.46 -21.54
CA VAL A 422 18.11 -52.67 -22.84
C VAL A 422 18.55 -51.78 -24.03
N THR A 423 18.75 -50.47 -23.90
CA THR A 423 18.80 -49.59 -25.11
C THR A 423 20.13 -49.58 -25.89
N LEU A 424 21.28 -49.47 -25.23
CA LEU A 424 22.58 -49.44 -25.93
C LEU A 424 22.92 -50.80 -26.56
N ALA A 425 22.55 -51.90 -25.88
CA ALA A 425 22.76 -53.25 -26.38
C ALA A 425 21.84 -53.59 -27.56
N GLU A 426 20.59 -53.13 -27.57
CA GLU A 426 19.67 -53.33 -28.70
C GLU A 426 20.04 -52.47 -29.91
N ALA A 427 20.49 -51.22 -29.72
CA ALA A 427 21.01 -50.39 -30.80
C ALA A 427 22.30 -50.96 -31.42
N LEU A 428 23.18 -51.55 -30.59
CA LEU A 428 24.40 -52.24 -31.03
C LEU A 428 24.10 -53.62 -31.65
N ALA A 429 23.02 -54.31 -31.26
CA ALA A 429 22.63 -55.59 -31.83
C ALA A 429 22.18 -55.53 -33.30
N THR A 430 21.82 -54.33 -33.79
CA THR A 430 21.58 -54.07 -35.22
C THR A 430 22.85 -53.93 -36.07
N VAL A 431 24.04 -53.97 -35.46
CA VAL A 431 25.33 -53.82 -36.12
C VAL A 431 26.17 -55.09 -35.93
N SER A 432 26.79 -55.58 -37.01
CA SER A 432 27.57 -56.83 -37.09
C SER A 432 28.47 -57.13 -35.87
N ASP A 433 28.58 -58.41 -35.46
CA ASP A 433 29.47 -58.92 -34.38
C ASP A 433 30.91 -58.36 -34.41
N ALA A 434 31.41 -57.99 -35.60
CA ALA A 434 32.73 -57.39 -35.78
C ALA A 434 32.83 -55.97 -35.17
N VAL A 435 31.73 -55.22 -35.15
CA VAL A 435 31.65 -53.88 -34.53
C VAL A 435 31.49 -54.00 -33.03
N THR A 436 30.67 -54.95 -32.54
CA THR A 436 30.51 -55.21 -31.09
C THR A 436 31.83 -55.59 -30.44
N THR A 437 32.63 -56.43 -31.12
CA THR A 437 33.97 -56.84 -30.65
C THR A 437 34.96 -55.67 -30.71
N ALA A 438 34.97 -54.87 -31.79
CA ALA A 438 35.82 -53.69 -31.90
C ALA A 438 35.46 -52.60 -30.88
N PHE A 439 34.17 -52.45 -30.55
CA PHE A 439 33.67 -51.53 -29.54
C PHE A 439 34.06 -51.99 -28.13
N GLN A 440 33.90 -53.28 -27.81
CA GLN A 440 34.32 -53.85 -26.52
C GLN A 440 35.84 -53.87 -26.31
N ASP A 441 36.63 -54.16 -27.34
CA ASP A 441 38.09 -54.24 -27.24
C ASP A 441 38.77 -52.86 -27.27
N ALA A 442 38.20 -51.87 -27.99
CA ALA A 442 38.74 -50.51 -28.06
C ALA A 442 38.28 -49.62 -26.89
N LEU A 443 37.02 -49.76 -26.45
CA LEU A 443 36.45 -48.92 -25.39
C LEU A 443 36.37 -49.63 -24.03
N GLY A 444 36.43 -50.96 -23.92
CA GLY A 444 36.40 -51.66 -22.63
C GLY A 444 37.50 -51.23 -21.63
N PRO A 445 38.77 -51.06 -22.06
CA PRO A 445 39.85 -50.52 -21.23
C PRO A 445 39.77 -49.01 -20.98
N VAL A 446 38.96 -48.29 -21.75
CA VAL A 446 38.87 -46.82 -21.80
C VAL A 446 37.62 -46.29 -21.07
N LEU A 447 36.55 -47.09 -21.04
CA LEU A 447 35.38 -46.94 -20.17
C LEU A 447 35.64 -47.50 -18.77
N ASN A 448 36.60 -48.43 -18.61
CA ASN A 448 37.00 -48.94 -17.29
C ASN A 448 37.45 -47.80 -16.33
N PRO A 449 38.25 -46.80 -16.76
CA PRO A 449 38.56 -45.59 -15.97
C PRO A 449 37.37 -44.69 -15.64
N ILE A 450 36.21 -44.84 -16.30
CA ILE A 450 34.94 -44.18 -15.97
C ILE A 450 34.16 -45.03 -14.95
N LEU A 451 34.33 -46.35 -14.98
CA LEU A 451 33.67 -47.31 -14.07
C LEU A 451 34.43 -47.54 -12.74
N ASN A 452 35.73 -47.25 -12.68
CA ASN A 452 36.61 -47.57 -11.54
C ASN A 452 36.96 -46.43 -10.55
N PRO A 453 36.71 -45.13 -10.77
CA PRO A 453 36.88 -44.08 -9.73
C PRO A 453 35.89 -44.24 -8.58
N LEU A 454 34.83 -45.01 -8.80
CA LEU A 454 33.67 -45.19 -7.90
C LEU A 454 33.92 -46.15 -6.73
N ALA A 455 35.15 -46.63 -6.54
CA ALA A 455 35.49 -47.60 -5.49
C ALA A 455 36.14 -46.99 -4.23
N ILE A 456 36.29 -45.66 -4.14
CA ILE A 456 36.94 -44.99 -3.00
C ILE A 456 35.93 -44.30 -2.06
N LEU A 457 34.65 -44.17 -2.44
CA LEU A 457 33.83 -43.05 -1.96
C LEU A 457 32.50 -43.43 -1.28
N ASP A 458 32.48 -44.48 -0.46
CA ASP A 458 31.26 -44.86 0.30
C ASP A 458 31.26 -44.33 1.74
N LYS A 459 32.45 -44.15 2.32
CA LYS A 459 32.65 -43.47 3.62
C LYS A 459 33.34 -42.11 3.46
N ALA A 460 34.04 -41.93 2.34
CA ALA A 460 34.86 -40.76 2.13
C ALA A 460 34.04 -39.51 1.88
N ILE A 461 32.85 -39.51 1.25
CA ILE A 461 32.18 -38.24 0.91
C ILE A 461 31.49 -37.59 2.10
N THR A 462 30.76 -38.33 2.94
CA THR A 462 30.20 -37.74 4.17
C THR A 462 31.35 -37.28 5.08
N ASP A 463 32.38 -38.12 5.27
CA ASP A 463 33.56 -37.71 6.04
C ASP A 463 34.36 -36.60 5.33
N TYR A 464 34.30 -36.42 4.00
CA TYR A 464 35.06 -35.42 3.22
C TYR A 464 34.31 -34.12 3.03
N ILE A 465 32.98 -34.11 2.94
CA ILE A 465 32.16 -32.89 3.04
C ILE A 465 32.22 -32.41 4.47
N LYS A 466 32.08 -33.33 5.45
CA LYS A 466 32.27 -32.97 6.85
C LYS A 466 33.65 -32.40 7.10
N LYS A 467 34.69 -33.09 6.59
CA LYS A 467 36.07 -32.63 6.66
C LYS A 467 36.40 -31.44 5.79
N ALA A 468 35.71 -31.18 4.68
CA ALA A 468 35.93 -30.01 3.83
C ALA A 468 35.33 -28.76 4.46
N ILE A 469 34.16 -28.88 5.12
CA ILE A 469 33.59 -27.82 5.96
C ILE A 469 34.49 -27.62 7.20
N GLU A 470 34.86 -28.70 7.90
CA GLU A 470 35.77 -28.63 9.05
C GLU A 470 37.15 -28.06 8.72
N ASP A 471 37.76 -28.44 7.59
CA ASP A 471 39.07 -27.96 7.14
C ASP A 471 38.99 -26.54 6.52
N ARG A 472 37.82 -26.11 6.01
CA ARG A 472 37.55 -24.75 5.46
C ARG A 472 37.32 -23.70 6.54
N PHE A 473 36.65 -24.10 7.62
CA PHE A 473 36.28 -23.21 8.72
C PHE A 473 37.12 -23.41 9.97
N GLU A 474 37.91 -24.48 10.06
CA GLU A 474 38.53 -24.97 11.31
C GLU A 474 37.48 -25.19 12.43
N LEU A 475 36.24 -25.51 12.04
CA LEU A 475 35.09 -25.72 12.94
C LEU A 475 34.62 -27.17 12.89
N PRO A 476 34.47 -27.86 14.04
CA PRO A 476 33.75 -29.12 14.11
C PRO A 476 32.34 -28.97 13.54
N ILE A 477 31.91 -29.87 12.65
CA ILE A 477 30.51 -29.85 12.17
C ILE A 477 29.50 -30.07 13.29
N SER A 478 29.93 -30.76 14.35
CA SER A 478 29.14 -30.91 15.59
C SER A 478 28.73 -29.57 16.18
N ASP A 479 29.52 -28.51 16.02
CA ASP A 479 29.20 -27.20 16.59
C ASP A 479 28.08 -26.54 15.77
N ILE A 480 28.08 -26.70 14.44
CA ILE A 480 27.01 -26.23 13.54
C ILE A 480 25.74 -27.08 13.72
N GLU A 481 25.89 -28.40 13.85
CA GLU A 481 24.79 -29.32 14.19
C GLU A 481 24.19 -28.94 15.56
N GLU A 482 25.01 -28.61 16.57
CA GLU A 482 24.56 -28.13 17.88
C GLU A 482 23.78 -26.80 17.81
N PHE A 483 24.14 -25.88 16.90
CA PHE A 483 23.37 -24.64 16.66
C PHE A 483 21.98 -24.92 16.11
N LEU A 484 21.86 -25.91 15.22
CA LEU A 484 20.60 -26.25 14.55
C LEU A 484 19.69 -27.11 15.44
N GLU A 485 20.28 -28.01 16.21
CA GLU A 485 19.55 -28.93 17.08
C GLU A 485 19.16 -28.29 18.41
N ASN A 486 19.89 -27.27 18.89
CA ASN A 486 19.63 -26.64 20.18
C ASN A 486 19.66 -25.10 20.12
N PRO A 487 18.85 -24.46 19.25
CA PRO A 487 18.86 -23.00 19.06
C PRO A 487 18.56 -22.24 20.36
N SER A 488 17.72 -22.80 21.23
CA SER A 488 17.46 -22.28 22.58
C SER A 488 18.69 -22.04 23.44
N ALA A 489 19.74 -22.84 23.28
CA ALA A 489 20.98 -22.67 24.06
C ALA A 489 21.76 -21.40 23.66
N TRP A 490 21.50 -20.88 22.46
CA TRP A 490 22.28 -19.82 21.84
C TRP A 490 21.59 -18.45 21.85
N MET A 491 20.28 -18.38 22.12
CA MET A 491 19.53 -17.10 22.16
C MET A 491 20.08 -16.09 23.17
N ARG A 492 20.70 -16.58 24.26
CA ARG A 492 21.33 -15.75 25.30
C ARG A 492 22.86 -15.69 25.20
N ALA A 493 23.44 -16.18 24.11
CA ALA A 493 24.87 -16.12 23.85
C ALA A 493 25.24 -14.79 23.15
N PRO A 494 26.25 -14.04 23.64
CA PRO A 494 26.66 -12.78 23.02
C PRO A 494 27.48 -12.98 21.74
N SER A 495 28.19 -14.11 21.63
CA SER A 495 29.01 -14.39 20.45
C SER A 495 29.34 -15.87 20.36
N VAL A 496 29.74 -16.28 19.16
CA VAL A 496 30.32 -17.60 18.87
C VAL A 496 31.65 -17.44 18.16
N SER A 497 32.60 -18.33 18.42
CA SER A 497 33.88 -18.36 17.72
C SER A 497 33.81 -19.33 16.55
N LEU A 498 33.84 -18.81 15.32
CA LEU A 498 33.76 -19.58 14.08
C LEU A 498 35.12 -19.63 13.37
N GLY A 499 36.10 -20.29 13.99
CA GLY A 499 37.44 -20.55 13.42
C GLY A 499 38.01 -19.41 12.58
N SER A 500 38.10 -19.58 11.26
CA SER A 500 38.68 -18.59 10.32
C SER A 500 37.87 -17.29 10.13
N LEU A 501 36.57 -17.30 10.47
CA LEU A 501 35.70 -16.11 10.50
C LEU A 501 35.85 -15.30 11.79
N GLY A 502 36.56 -15.84 12.79
CA GLY A 502 36.79 -15.18 14.06
C GLY A 502 35.57 -15.22 14.98
N THR A 503 35.47 -14.24 15.89
CA THR A 503 34.34 -14.11 16.81
C THR A 503 33.18 -13.39 16.12
N ILE A 504 32.07 -14.09 15.94
CA ILE A 504 30.83 -13.57 15.37
C ILE A 504 29.93 -13.12 16.53
N SER A 505 29.46 -11.87 16.47
CA SER A 505 28.46 -11.35 17.43
C SER A 505 27.11 -12.03 17.17
N LEU A 506 26.39 -12.34 18.24
CA LEU A 506 25.03 -12.88 18.22
C LEU A 506 24.10 -11.87 18.92
N PHE A 507 23.65 -12.15 20.14
CA PHE A 507 22.70 -11.29 20.86
C PHE A 507 23.40 -10.57 22.02
N ASP A 508 23.65 -9.28 21.85
CA ASP A 508 24.52 -8.54 22.76
C ASP A 508 23.77 -7.79 23.88
N ASN A 509 22.44 -7.55 23.79
CA ASN A 509 21.74 -6.58 24.66
C ASN A 509 20.21 -6.78 24.83
N GLY A 510 19.77 -7.91 25.38
CA GLY A 510 18.39 -8.06 25.85
C GLY A 510 17.37 -8.45 24.77
N GLU A 511 17.83 -8.81 23.57
CA GLU A 511 17.02 -9.36 22.48
C GLU A 511 16.30 -10.65 22.90
N ALA A 512 16.95 -11.50 23.70
CA ALA A 512 16.31 -12.68 24.29
C ALA A 512 15.15 -12.30 25.23
N ASP A 513 15.33 -11.28 26.08
CA ASP A 513 14.28 -10.81 26.98
C ASP A 513 13.15 -10.10 26.21
N LEU A 514 13.47 -9.46 25.08
CA LEU A 514 12.50 -8.88 24.16
C LEU A 514 11.66 -9.98 23.50
N LEU A 515 12.30 -11.01 22.95
CA LEU A 515 11.61 -12.14 22.33
C LEU A 515 10.76 -12.89 23.35
N ASP A 516 11.27 -13.16 24.57
CA ASP A 516 10.46 -13.71 25.66
C ASP A 516 9.24 -12.84 25.98
N SER A 517 9.37 -11.51 25.90
CA SER A 517 8.25 -10.60 26.16
C SER A 517 7.15 -10.70 25.10
N TYR A 518 7.53 -10.90 23.83
CA TYR A 518 6.62 -11.14 22.72
C TYR A 518 5.95 -12.51 22.83
N LEU A 519 6.74 -13.55 23.14
CA LEU A 519 6.25 -14.92 23.31
C LEU A 519 5.48 -15.13 24.61
N GLY A 520 5.54 -14.19 25.55
CA GLY A 520 4.90 -14.32 26.86
C GLY A 520 5.60 -15.28 27.82
N LEU A 521 6.86 -15.64 27.54
CA LEU A 521 7.67 -16.55 28.35
C LEU A 521 8.18 -15.88 29.63
N THR A 522 8.45 -16.70 30.65
CA THR A 522 8.91 -16.28 31.96
C THR A 522 10.17 -17.02 32.38
N ALA A 523 10.79 -16.60 33.48
CA ALA A 523 11.95 -17.29 34.04
C ALA A 523 11.67 -18.76 34.46
N ALA A 524 10.41 -19.17 34.60
CA ALA A 524 10.05 -20.56 34.90
C ALA A 524 10.15 -21.48 33.67
N ASP A 525 10.07 -20.90 32.48
CA ASP A 525 10.10 -21.60 31.19
C ASP A 525 11.54 -21.90 30.73
N HIS A 526 12.53 -21.47 31.52
CA HIS A 526 13.94 -21.57 31.21
C HIS A 526 14.68 -22.56 32.12
N LYS A 527 15.52 -23.39 31.53
CA LYS A 527 16.56 -24.17 32.21
C LYS A 527 17.65 -23.21 32.76
N PRO A 528 18.44 -23.61 33.77
CA PRO A 528 19.56 -22.79 34.27
C PRO A 528 20.62 -22.43 33.22
N SER A 529 20.70 -23.19 32.12
CA SER A 529 21.55 -22.91 30.96
C SER A 529 21.06 -21.73 30.12
N GLY A 530 19.81 -21.31 30.27
CA GLY A 530 19.16 -20.31 29.43
C GLY A 530 18.33 -20.90 28.28
N ALA A 531 18.42 -22.22 28.03
CA ALA A 531 17.56 -22.90 27.07
C ALA A 531 16.13 -23.07 27.59
N LEU A 532 15.17 -23.26 26.69
CA LEU A 532 13.78 -23.51 27.06
C LEU A 532 13.61 -24.89 27.71
N THR A 533 12.63 -24.98 28.61
CA THR A 533 12.14 -26.25 29.15
C THR A 533 11.21 -26.94 28.17
N ASP A 534 11.08 -28.25 28.25
CA ASP A 534 10.25 -29.07 27.34
C ASP A 534 8.75 -28.76 27.48
N THR A 535 8.37 -28.04 28.53
CA THR A 535 7.00 -27.56 28.75
C THR A 535 6.81 -26.08 28.43
N ALA A 536 7.89 -25.39 28.02
CA ALA A 536 7.80 -24.00 27.60
C ALA A 536 6.95 -23.92 26.33
N ALA A 537 5.95 -23.05 26.35
CA ALA A 537 5.16 -22.74 25.18
C ALA A 537 4.85 -21.26 25.19
N PHE A 538 4.89 -20.61 24.02
CA PHE A 538 4.48 -19.22 23.92
C PHE A 538 2.99 -19.07 24.24
N ASP A 539 2.62 -17.90 24.74
CA ASP A 539 1.25 -17.49 24.97
C ASP A 539 0.67 -16.91 23.67
N GLU A 540 -0.18 -17.69 23.00
CA GLU A 540 -0.85 -17.32 21.74
C GLU A 540 -1.66 -16.03 21.85
N ASP A 541 -2.17 -15.69 23.04
CA ASP A 541 -2.93 -14.45 23.26
C ASP A 541 -2.02 -13.22 23.34
N ARG A 542 -0.72 -13.42 23.54
CA ARG A 542 0.30 -12.36 23.67
C ARG A 542 1.23 -12.26 22.46
N PHE A 543 1.38 -13.34 21.70
CA PHE A 543 2.29 -13.39 20.58
C PHE A 543 1.67 -12.79 19.30
N ALA A 544 1.82 -11.48 19.13
CA ALA A 544 1.18 -10.72 18.05
C ALA A 544 1.54 -11.22 16.64
N ALA A 545 2.80 -11.60 16.36
CA ALA A 545 3.19 -12.11 15.05
C ALA A 545 2.40 -13.40 14.70
N TYR A 546 2.27 -14.32 15.65
CA TYR A 546 1.45 -15.53 15.51
C TYR A 546 -0.03 -15.20 15.25
N GLN A 547 -0.62 -14.28 16.02
CA GLN A 547 -2.01 -13.87 15.86
C GLN A 547 -2.28 -13.20 14.51
N ASN A 548 -1.35 -12.36 14.07
CA ASN A 548 -1.44 -11.67 12.80
C ASN A 548 -1.32 -12.67 11.64
N THR A 549 -0.45 -13.68 11.74
CA THR A 549 -0.39 -14.80 10.80
C THR A 549 -1.70 -15.56 10.74
N VAL A 550 -2.26 -15.98 11.87
CA VAL A 550 -3.55 -16.69 11.91
C VAL A 550 -4.67 -15.84 11.31
N THR A 551 -4.70 -14.54 11.61
CA THR A 551 -5.70 -13.61 11.05
C THR A 551 -5.56 -13.46 9.54
N THR A 552 -4.34 -13.28 9.03
CA THR A 552 -4.07 -13.23 7.59
C THR A 552 -4.41 -14.55 6.90
N ALA A 553 -4.06 -15.70 7.50
CA ALA A 553 -4.41 -17.02 7.00
C ALA A 553 -5.94 -17.20 6.87
N LYS A 554 -6.72 -16.77 7.88
CA LYS A 554 -8.19 -16.76 7.82
C LYS A 554 -8.71 -15.85 6.71
N LEU A 555 -8.17 -14.64 6.56
CA LEU A 555 -8.53 -13.71 5.48
C LEU A 555 -8.25 -14.32 4.11
N LEU A 556 -7.15 -15.07 3.95
CA LEU A 556 -6.80 -15.74 2.70
C LEU A 556 -7.82 -16.80 2.27
N LEU A 557 -8.52 -17.44 3.21
CA LEU A 557 -9.56 -18.43 2.90
C LEU A 557 -10.86 -17.81 2.35
N LEU A 558 -11.05 -16.50 2.49
CA LEU A 558 -12.26 -15.80 2.08
C LEU A 558 -12.22 -15.42 0.59
N ASP A 559 -13.38 -15.47 -0.07
CA ASP A 559 -13.52 -14.93 -1.42
C ASP A 559 -13.78 -13.41 -1.39
N GLY A 560 -13.60 -12.75 -2.54
CA GLY A 560 -13.68 -11.29 -2.61
C GLY A 560 -14.97 -10.66 -2.06
N PRO A 561 -16.18 -11.18 -2.35
CA PRO A 561 -17.40 -10.68 -1.72
C PRO A 561 -17.40 -10.79 -0.19
N THR A 562 -16.83 -11.88 0.35
CA THR A 562 -16.76 -12.09 1.79
C THR A 562 -15.66 -11.23 2.43
N LEU A 563 -14.52 -11.03 1.77
CA LEU A 563 -13.51 -10.05 2.17
C LEU A 563 -14.10 -8.63 2.23
N ASN A 564 -14.88 -8.22 1.23
CA ASN A 564 -15.59 -6.94 1.26
C ASN A 564 -16.58 -6.85 2.44
N ALA A 565 -17.17 -7.97 2.87
CA ALA A 565 -18.02 -8.00 4.06
C ALA A 565 -17.22 -7.80 5.35
N VAL A 566 -16.01 -8.37 5.45
CA VAL A 566 -15.06 -8.10 6.54
C VAL A 566 -14.72 -6.61 6.57
N LEU A 567 -14.29 -6.04 5.43
CA LEU A 567 -13.95 -4.62 5.33
C LEU A 567 -15.13 -3.71 5.64
N SER A 568 -16.33 -4.05 5.17
CA SER A 568 -17.54 -3.28 5.48
C SER A 568 -17.85 -3.27 6.98
N THR A 569 -17.58 -4.38 7.67
CA THR A 569 -17.76 -4.50 9.12
C THR A 569 -16.75 -3.62 9.85
N LYS A 570 -15.47 -3.68 9.45
CA LYS A 570 -14.37 -2.89 10.01
C LYS A 570 -14.55 -1.38 9.78
N VAL A 571 -14.99 -0.99 8.60
CA VAL A 571 -15.23 0.40 8.21
C VAL A 571 -16.51 0.97 8.85
N GLY A 572 -17.53 0.13 9.08
CA GLY A 572 -18.86 0.53 9.56
C GLY A 572 -19.85 0.94 8.45
N HIS A 573 -19.42 0.86 7.19
CA HIS A 573 -20.21 1.19 6.00
C HIS A 573 -19.91 0.20 4.86
N PRO A 574 -20.79 0.08 3.84
CA PRO A 574 -20.50 -0.75 2.67
C PRO A 574 -19.17 -0.36 2.01
N TYR A 575 -18.27 -1.33 1.85
CA TYR A 575 -16.95 -1.14 1.28
C TYR A 575 -16.68 -2.21 0.21
N ALA A 576 -16.17 -1.80 -0.95
CA ALA A 576 -15.91 -2.70 -2.08
C ALA A 576 -14.51 -2.49 -2.65
N LEU A 577 -13.69 -3.54 -2.59
CA LEU A 577 -12.31 -3.55 -3.10
C LEU A 577 -12.00 -4.79 -3.93
N TYR A 578 -12.47 -5.95 -3.47
CA TYR A 578 -12.27 -7.24 -4.11
C TYR A 578 -13.43 -7.59 -5.05
N GLY A 579 -13.12 -8.12 -6.23
CA GLY A 579 -14.09 -8.61 -7.20
C GLY A 579 -14.65 -9.98 -6.84
N THR A 580 -15.39 -10.58 -7.78
CA THR A 580 -15.90 -11.97 -7.64
C THR A 580 -14.91 -13.02 -8.17
N ALA A 581 -13.77 -12.58 -8.73
CA ALA A 581 -12.75 -13.49 -9.22
C ALA A 581 -12.12 -14.24 -8.04
N LYS A 582 -12.04 -15.57 -8.12
CA LYS A 582 -11.47 -16.43 -7.07
C LYS A 582 -9.95 -16.29 -6.91
N THR A 583 -9.33 -15.47 -7.74
CA THR A 583 -7.91 -15.14 -7.73
C THR A 583 -7.58 -13.88 -6.94
N GLU A 584 -8.59 -13.14 -6.47
CA GLU A 584 -8.41 -11.91 -5.72
C GLU A 584 -8.53 -12.17 -4.20
N ASN A 585 -7.46 -11.89 -3.46
CA ASN A 585 -7.43 -11.90 -2.01
C ASN A 585 -6.47 -10.81 -1.47
N ILE A 586 -6.26 -10.78 -0.16
CA ILE A 586 -5.41 -9.79 0.53
C ILE A 586 -3.93 -9.77 0.07
N MET A 587 -3.39 -10.90 -0.39
CA MET A 587 -2.00 -11.01 -0.88
C MET A 587 -1.87 -10.76 -2.40
N THR A 588 -2.95 -10.89 -3.17
CA THR A 588 -2.90 -10.81 -4.65
C THR A 588 -3.50 -9.51 -5.20
N ARG A 589 -4.31 -8.79 -4.43
CA ARG A 589 -4.94 -7.53 -4.84
C ARG A 589 -4.10 -6.32 -4.42
N ARG A 590 -4.11 -5.27 -5.25
CA ARG A 590 -3.53 -3.95 -4.96
C ARG A 590 -4.58 -2.86 -4.81
N LEU A 591 -4.25 -1.78 -4.10
CA LEU A 591 -5.09 -0.59 -4.05
C LEU A 591 -5.13 0.07 -5.45
N GLY A 592 -6.33 0.18 -6.05
CA GLY A 592 -6.52 0.71 -7.41
C GLY A 592 -6.66 -0.34 -8.52
N GLY A 593 -6.39 -1.62 -8.23
CA GLY A 593 -6.80 -2.75 -9.06
C GLY A 593 -6.12 -2.94 -10.43
N SER A 594 -4.93 -2.36 -10.63
CA SER A 594 -4.08 -2.55 -11.81
C SER A 594 -3.26 -3.86 -11.77
N ASP A 595 -2.75 -4.32 -12.92
CA ASP A 595 -1.91 -5.53 -13.06
C ASP A 595 -0.52 -5.37 -12.40
N GLY A 596 -0.18 -6.21 -11.41
CA GLY A 596 1.09 -6.21 -10.67
C GLY A 596 0.96 -6.79 -9.25
N GLN A 597 2.04 -6.77 -8.46
CA GLN A 597 2.08 -7.28 -7.07
C GLN A 597 2.34 -6.17 -6.06
N TRP A 598 1.90 -6.33 -4.81
CA TRP A 598 2.34 -5.47 -3.71
C TRP A 598 3.46 -6.12 -2.88
N LEU A 599 3.40 -7.44 -2.68
CA LEU A 599 4.40 -8.23 -1.97
C LEU A 599 5.52 -8.62 -2.96
N LYS A 600 6.73 -8.08 -2.79
CA LYS A 600 7.85 -8.37 -3.68
C LYS A 600 8.66 -9.59 -3.23
N LEU A 601 9.02 -9.63 -1.96
CA LEU A 601 9.79 -10.70 -1.34
C LEU A 601 9.26 -10.95 0.07
N ILE A 602 9.24 -12.20 0.51
CA ILE A 602 8.67 -12.60 1.81
C ILE A 602 9.69 -12.58 2.95
N ASP A 603 10.99 -12.63 2.65
CA ASP A 603 12.09 -12.54 3.64
C ASP A 603 12.24 -11.14 4.28
N GLY A 604 11.51 -10.16 3.76
CA GLY A 604 11.62 -8.76 4.15
C GLY A 604 10.67 -8.38 5.27
N ASP A 605 11.02 -7.33 6.00
CA ASP A 605 10.15 -6.77 7.03
C ASP A 605 9.25 -5.67 6.48
N HIS A 606 8.11 -5.46 7.15
CA HIS A 606 7.19 -4.37 6.86
C HIS A 606 6.76 -4.28 5.39
N ALA A 607 6.61 -5.41 4.69
CA ALA A 607 6.34 -5.45 3.25
C ALA A 607 5.04 -4.73 2.83
N TRP A 608 4.17 -4.39 3.78
CA TRP A 608 2.97 -3.61 3.55
C TRP A 608 3.22 -2.09 3.38
N ARG A 609 4.37 -1.57 3.79
CA ARG A 609 4.70 -0.13 3.79
C ARG A 609 5.19 0.38 2.44
N GLN A 610 5.03 1.69 2.20
CA GLN A 610 5.36 2.30 0.91
C GLN A 610 6.83 2.63 0.74
N ASP A 611 7.47 3.15 1.78
CA ASP A 611 8.92 3.29 1.73
C ASP A 611 9.59 1.92 1.60
N GLY A 612 8.89 0.84 2.01
CA GLY A 612 9.39 -0.51 2.12
C GLY A 612 10.76 -0.52 2.79
N LYS A 613 11.07 0.50 3.62
CA LYS A 613 12.40 0.66 4.18
C LYS A 613 12.42 -0.21 5.41
N PRO A 614 13.15 -1.33 5.36
CA PRO A 614 13.39 -2.06 6.58
C PRO A 614 14.07 -1.15 7.59
N VAL A 615 13.94 -1.47 8.88
CA VAL A 615 14.80 -0.87 9.92
C VAL A 615 16.29 -1.00 9.51
N PHE A 616 16.61 -1.98 8.63
CA PHE A 616 17.95 -2.33 8.17
C PHE A 616 18.13 -2.18 6.63
N ASN A 617 18.02 -0.95 6.14
CA ASN A 617 18.59 -0.34 4.92
C ASN A 617 19.19 -1.19 3.75
N ARG A 618 18.58 -2.29 3.25
CA ARG A 618 19.13 -2.97 2.05
C ARG A 618 18.19 -3.33 0.89
N GLU A 619 16.88 -3.49 1.02
CA GLU A 619 15.99 -3.65 -0.16
C GLU A 619 14.52 -3.49 0.24
N SER A 620 13.66 -3.10 -0.70
CA SER A 620 12.24 -2.81 -0.44
C SER A 620 11.41 -4.08 -0.56
N ALA A 621 10.84 -4.56 0.56
CA ALA A 621 10.07 -5.81 0.63
C ALA A 621 8.68 -5.73 -0.04
N GLY A 622 8.16 -4.51 -0.20
CA GLY A 622 6.87 -4.22 -0.81
C GLY A 622 6.94 -3.22 -1.97
N THR A 623 5.83 -2.98 -2.66
CA THR A 623 5.69 -1.86 -3.62
C THR A 623 5.03 -0.63 -3.01
N GLY A 624 4.50 -0.72 -1.78
CA GLY A 624 3.63 0.32 -1.25
C GLY A 624 2.26 0.36 -1.87
N ASP A 625 1.71 -0.81 -2.21
CA ASP A 625 0.36 -0.95 -2.76
C ASP A 625 -0.51 -1.91 -1.93
N PHE A 626 -0.09 -2.26 -0.70
CA PHE A 626 -0.85 -3.18 0.14
C PHE A 626 -2.21 -2.57 0.49
N PRO A 627 -3.34 -3.18 0.09
CA PRO A 627 -4.60 -2.46 0.12
C PRO A 627 -5.06 -2.01 1.50
N LEU A 628 -4.78 -2.80 2.55
CA LEU A 628 -5.21 -2.43 3.89
C LEU A 628 -4.34 -1.34 4.51
N TRP A 629 -3.08 -1.22 4.11
CA TRP A 629 -2.18 -0.19 4.62
C TRP A 629 -2.21 1.08 3.78
N GLU A 630 -2.26 0.99 2.46
CA GLU A 630 -2.18 2.16 1.60
C GLU A 630 -3.46 2.98 1.54
N SER A 631 -4.58 2.35 1.88
CA SER A 631 -5.87 3.02 1.89
C SER A 631 -5.96 3.89 3.13
N CYS A 632 -6.19 5.19 2.93
CA CYS A 632 -6.48 6.15 3.99
C CYS A 632 -7.73 5.79 4.81
N VAL A 633 -8.64 4.99 4.26
CA VAL A 633 -9.81 4.46 4.99
C VAL A 633 -9.40 3.21 5.80
N LEU A 634 -8.77 2.25 5.14
CA LEU A 634 -8.56 0.91 5.67
C LEU A 634 -7.39 0.86 6.64
N ARG A 635 -6.39 1.73 6.56
CA ARG A 635 -5.26 1.70 7.50
C ARG A 635 -5.74 1.82 8.94
N GLU A 636 -6.53 2.85 9.20
CA GLU A 636 -7.07 3.12 10.54
C GLU A 636 -8.17 2.15 10.93
N ARG A 637 -9.09 1.83 9.99
CA ARG A 637 -10.31 1.10 10.32
C ARG A 637 -10.20 -0.40 10.23
N ALA A 638 -9.32 -0.89 9.36
CA ALA A 638 -9.16 -2.31 9.08
C ALA A 638 -7.78 -2.81 9.52
N PHE A 639 -6.67 -2.26 9.04
CA PHE A 639 -5.33 -2.78 9.33
C PHE A 639 -5.02 -2.74 10.82
N ARG A 640 -5.02 -1.56 11.46
CA ARG A 640 -4.79 -1.41 12.91
C ARG A 640 -5.85 -2.09 13.78
N GLY A 641 -7.03 -2.36 13.21
CA GLY A 641 -8.08 -3.11 13.89
C GLY A 641 -7.98 -4.62 13.74
N LEU A 642 -7.30 -5.12 12.71
CA LEU A 642 -7.16 -6.56 12.40
C LEU A 642 -5.85 -7.13 12.95
N PHE A 643 -4.82 -6.30 13.00
CA PHE A 643 -3.48 -6.72 13.37
C PHE A 643 -3.04 -5.98 14.62
N THR A 644 -2.18 -6.63 15.41
CA THR A 644 -1.61 -6.07 16.62
C THR A 644 -0.15 -5.69 16.38
N ASP A 645 0.22 -4.45 16.70
CA ASP A 645 1.61 -3.99 16.67
C ASP A 645 2.36 -4.46 17.92
N TRP A 646 3.53 -5.06 17.73
CA TRP A 646 4.41 -5.47 18.84
C TRP A 646 5.63 -4.54 19.01
N GLU A 647 5.96 -3.73 18.01
CA GLU A 647 7.23 -2.98 17.99
C GLU A 647 7.11 -1.57 18.57
N ASN A 648 5.95 -0.92 18.46
CA ASN A 648 5.82 0.53 18.73
C ASN A 648 4.95 0.89 19.93
N GLY A 649 4.56 -0.08 20.76
CA GLY A 649 3.82 0.14 22.00
C GLY A 649 2.51 0.91 21.76
N THR A 650 2.34 2.08 22.39
CA THR A 650 1.11 2.88 22.24
C THR A 650 1.01 3.66 20.94
N ALA A 651 2.06 3.67 20.11
CA ALA A 651 2.01 4.34 18.81
C ALA A 651 1.21 3.55 17.76
N ASP A 652 1.09 2.23 17.95
CA ASP A 652 0.25 1.29 17.19
C ASP A 652 0.34 1.44 15.66
N PHE A 653 1.32 0.75 15.06
CA PHE A 653 1.69 0.82 13.65
C PHE A 653 1.80 2.27 13.15
N PRO A 654 2.79 3.06 13.64
CA PRO A 654 2.97 4.44 13.21
C PRO A 654 3.15 4.53 11.68
N ASP A 655 2.66 5.61 11.08
CA ASP A 655 2.69 5.76 9.61
C ASP A 655 4.12 5.79 9.02
N LEU A 656 5.12 6.20 9.82
CA LEU A 656 6.55 6.18 9.48
C LEU A 656 6.92 6.75 8.09
N GLY A 657 6.17 7.73 7.59
CA GLY A 657 6.41 8.35 6.28
C GLY A 657 5.36 8.04 5.22
N ASP A 658 4.37 7.20 5.56
CA ASP A 658 3.24 6.85 4.71
C ASP A 658 1.97 7.61 5.14
N ALA A 659 2.04 8.78 5.78
CA ALA A 659 0.89 9.39 6.48
C ALA A 659 -0.23 9.84 5.51
N THR A 660 -1.49 9.61 5.87
CA THR A 660 -2.64 9.99 5.03
C THR A 660 -2.62 11.48 4.66
N GLY A 661 -2.69 11.79 3.36
CA GLY A 661 -2.70 13.18 2.86
C GLY A 661 -1.32 13.82 2.68
N ASP A 662 -0.24 13.04 2.79
CA ASP A 662 1.13 13.43 2.40
C ASP A 662 1.33 13.53 0.86
N GLY A 663 0.34 13.08 0.08
CA GLY A 663 0.39 13.01 -1.38
C GLY A 663 1.13 11.79 -1.92
N VAL A 664 1.51 10.86 -1.04
CA VAL A 664 2.21 9.60 -1.31
C VAL A 664 1.27 8.41 -1.06
N THR A 665 0.40 8.47 -0.04
CA THR A 665 -0.69 7.49 0.15
C THR A 665 -1.65 7.46 -1.03
N SER A 666 -1.95 6.25 -1.50
CA SER A 666 -2.86 6.04 -2.64
C SER A 666 -4.31 6.40 -2.30
N ASN A 667 -5.02 6.98 -3.27
CA ASN A 667 -6.44 7.32 -3.12
C ASN A 667 -7.28 6.05 -2.94
N ASP A 668 -8.17 6.05 -1.96
CA ASP A 668 -9.13 4.98 -1.77
C ASP A 668 -10.17 4.95 -2.92
N PRO A 669 -10.46 3.79 -3.53
CA PRO A 669 -11.46 3.71 -4.59
C PRO A 669 -12.90 3.98 -4.11
N ASN A 670 -13.19 3.84 -2.83
CA ASN A 670 -14.49 4.12 -2.20
C ASN A 670 -14.61 5.57 -1.72
N ASP A 671 -13.50 6.26 -1.50
CA ASP A 671 -13.43 7.70 -1.22
C ASP A 671 -12.46 8.43 -2.17
N PRO A 672 -12.85 8.64 -3.44
CA PRO A 672 -11.95 9.20 -4.44
C PRO A 672 -11.80 10.72 -4.37
N GLN A 673 -12.55 11.43 -3.52
CA GLN A 673 -12.61 12.90 -3.53
C GLN A 673 -12.76 13.46 -2.11
N PRO A 674 -11.91 14.42 -1.70
CA PRO A 674 -12.08 15.09 -0.40
C PRO A 674 -13.38 15.91 -0.35
N PRO A 675 -13.83 16.31 0.86
CA PRO A 675 -15.18 16.80 1.07
C PRO A 675 -15.38 18.14 0.37
N THR A 676 -16.62 18.41 -0.05
CA THR A 676 -16.94 19.63 -0.81
C THR A 676 -17.74 20.60 0.04
N ALA A 677 -17.24 21.84 0.12
CA ALA A 677 -17.94 22.94 0.76
C ALA A 677 -19.01 23.54 -0.17
N THR A 678 -20.14 23.88 0.45
CA THR A 678 -21.24 24.67 -0.08
C THR A 678 -21.25 26.04 0.58
N PHE A 679 -21.71 27.05 -0.15
CA PHE A 679 -21.74 28.44 0.31
C PHE A 679 -23.06 29.10 -0.08
N THR A 680 -23.71 29.73 0.89
CA THR A 680 -24.97 30.47 0.68
C THR A 680 -24.93 31.80 1.41
N THR A 681 -25.43 32.85 0.75
CA THR A 681 -25.53 34.20 1.33
C THR A 681 -26.89 34.41 1.97
N GLY A 682 -26.90 34.95 3.19
CA GLY A 682 -28.10 35.41 3.87
C GLY A 682 -28.47 36.84 3.48
N THR A 683 -29.33 37.47 4.28
CA THR A 683 -29.80 38.85 4.03
C THR A 683 -29.12 39.87 4.95
N PRO A 684 -28.81 41.08 4.47
CA PRO A 684 -29.08 41.61 3.13
C PRO A 684 -28.10 41.09 2.07
N THR A 685 -28.59 40.87 0.85
CA THR A 685 -27.79 40.42 -0.30
C THR A 685 -28.38 40.97 -1.60
N TYR A 686 -27.52 41.31 -2.56
CA TYR A 686 -27.94 41.75 -3.89
C TYR A 686 -27.01 41.18 -4.97
N VAL A 687 -27.58 40.64 -6.05
CA VAL A 687 -26.81 40.02 -7.14
C VAL A 687 -26.97 40.82 -8.42
N ALA A 688 -25.88 41.36 -8.94
CA ALA A 688 -25.88 42.12 -10.19
C ALA A 688 -24.54 41.97 -10.93
N GLY A 689 -24.60 41.83 -12.26
CA GLY A 689 -23.41 41.77 -13.11
C GLY A 689 -22.45 40.61 -12.79
N GLY A 690 -22.97 39.50 -12.26
CA GLY A 690 -22.17 38.35 -11.81
C GLY A 690 -21.51 38.52 -10.45
N ARG A 691 -21.81 39.59 -9.72
CA ARG A 691 -21.29 39.87 -8.37
C ARG A 691 -22.39 39.70 -7.33
N THR A 692 -22.00 39.19 -6.16
CA THR A 692 -22.86 39.10 -4.97
C THR A 692 -22.43 40.16 -3.96
N TYR A 693 -23.26 41.17 -3.77
CA TYR A 693 -23.06 42.25 -2.81
C TYR A 693 -23.68 41.91 -1.46
N VAL A 694 -22.95 42.19 -0.39
CA VAL A 694 -23.33 41.94 1.00
C VAL A 694 -22.86 43.08 1.90
N THR A 695 -23.40 43.16 3.11
CA THR A 695 -22.82 44.02 4.17
C THR A 695 -21.82 43.23 5.00
N SER A 696 -21.01 43.92 5.80
CA SER A 696 -20.13 43.28 6.80
C SER A 696 -20.85 42.34 7.77
N ALA A 697 -22.14 42.59 8.02
CA ALA A 697 -22.99 41.85 8.95
C ALA A 697 -23.84 40.76 8.27
N THR A 698 -23.82 40.64 6.93
CA THR A 698 -24.61 39.64 6.24
C THR A 698 -24.14 38.24 6.64
N PRO A 699 -25.03 37.38 7.18
CA PRO A 699 -24.66 36.02 7.55
C PRO A 699 -24.39 35.19 6.29
N LEU A 700 -23.27 34.48 6.28
CA LEU A 700 -22.84 33.58 5.22
C LEU A 700 -22.84 32.16 5.78
N SER A 701 -23.64 31.27 5.20
CA SER A 701 -23.69 29.88 5.66
C SER A 701 -22.79 29.02 4.80
N ILE A 702 -21.90 28.30 5.47
CA ILE A 702 -20.96 27.33 4.89
C ILE A 702 -21.25 25.96 5.46
N ALA A 703 -21.19 24.92 4.63
CA ALA A 703 -21.33 23.54 5.06
C ALA A 703 -20.49 22.65 4.17
N THR A 704 -19.85 21.63 4.74
CA THR A 704 -19.11 20.62 3.99
C THR A 704 -19.85 19.30 4.03
N HIS A 705 -19.76 18.56 2.93
CA HIS A 705 -20.36 17.23 2.79
C HIS A 705 -19.39 16.31 2.07
N ASP A 706 -19.43 15.05 2.48
CA ASP A 706 -18.65 13.98 1.89
C ASP A 706 -19.56 12.81 1.47
N GLY A 707 -19.19 12.12 0.38
CA GLY A 707 -19.97 11.00 -0.14
C GLY A 707 -19.78 9.69 0.61
N PHE A 708 -18.65 9.56 1.32
CA PHE A 708 -18.24 8.38 2.07
C PHE A 708 -18.29 8.65 3.58
N TRP A 709 -17.70 9.76 4.04
CA TRP A 709 -17.60 10.10 5.46
C TRP A 709 -18.86 10.76 6.01
N SER A 710 -19.20 10.46 7.26
CA SER A 710 -20.33 11.12 7.93
C SER A 710 -19.99 12.56 8.34
N ASP A 711 -21.03 13.36 8.56
CA ASP A 711 -20.92 14.74 9.05
C ASP A 711 -20.12 14.89 10.36
N SER A 712 -20.01 13.83 11.18
CA SER A 712 -19.22 13.82 12.41
C SER A 712 -17.73 13.53 12.21
N GLU A 713 -17.35 13.02 11.04
CA GLU A 713 -15.98 12.59 10.73
C GLU A 713 -15.24 13.58 9.83
N ILE A 714 -15.96 14.58 9.33
CA ILE A 714 -15.42 15.66 8.52
C ILE A 714 -15.36 16.96 9.32
N SER A 715 -14.37 17.78 9.00
CA SER A 715 -14.22 19.09 9.63
C SER A 715 -14.19 20.21 8.60
N LEU A 716 -14.69 21.37 9.03
CA LEU A 716 -14.71 22.59 8.24
C LEU A 716 -13.96 23.69 9.00
N ALA A 717 -13.08 24.38 8.28
CA ALA A 717 -12.51 25.63 8.71
C ALA A 717 -12.72 26.69 7.64
N TYR A 718 -12.70 27.95 8.03
CA TYR A 718 -12.85 29.07 7.11
C TYR A 718 -11.85 30.18 7.42
N ARG A 719 -11.61 31.05 6.45
CA ARG A 719 -10.96 32.34 6.66
C ARG A 719 -11.55 33.36 5.71
N VAL A 720 -11.49 34.61 6.12
CA VAL A 720 -11.98 35.76 5.35
C VAL A 720 -10.78 36.62 5.00
N THR A 721 -10.56 36.83 3.70
CA THR A 721 -9.40 37.57 3.18
C THR A 721 -9.89 38.71 2.29
N PRO A 722 -9.78 39.98 2.73
CA PRO A 722 -9.98 41.12 1.84
C PRO A 722 -9.01 41.06 0.65
N ASP A 723 -9.47 41.48 -0.53
CA ASP A 723 -8.63 41.48 -1.72
C ASP A 723 -7.34 42.31 -1.51
N GLY A 724 -6.22 41.79 -2.00
CA GLY A 724 -4.89 42.38 -1.81
C GLY A 724 -4.28 42.25 -0.40
N GLN A 725 -4.97 41.60 0.56
CA GLN A 725 -4.41 41.28 1.88
C GLN A 725 -3.88 39.84 1.95
N ALA A 726 -2.87 39.62 2.79
CA ALA A 726 -2.37 38.27 3.06
C ALA A 726 -3.44 37.46 3.83
N PRO A 727 -3.68 36.17 3.47
CA PRO A 727 -4.64 35.35 4.17
C PRO A 727 -4.27 35.14 5.65
N GLY A 728 -5.27 35.27 6.53
CA GLY A 728 -5.13 34.95 7.95
C GLY A 728 -5.16 33.45 8.26
N PRO A 729 -5.05 33.07 9.56
CA PRO A 729 -5.15 31.69 9.98
C PRO A 729 -6.57 31.14 9.79
N TRP A 730 -6.66 29.83 9.51
CA TRP A 730 -7.92 29.08 9.45
C TRP A 730 -8.65 29.12 10.80
N GLN A 731 -9.95 29.40 10.77
CA GLN A 731 -10.86 29.38 11.91
C GLN A 731 -11.73 28.12 11.84
N PRO A 732 -11.66 27.20 12.82
CA PRO A 732 -12.52 26.03 12.82
C PRO A 732 -13.98 26.43 13.10
N THR A 733 -14.93 25.82 12.41
CA THR A 733 -16.37 26.00 12.71
C THR A 733 -16.82 25.15 13.91
N GLY A 734 -16.03 24.14 14.29
CA GLY A 734 -16.35 23.18 15.35
C GLY A 734 -17.40 22.12 14.96
N SER A 735 -17.88 22.13 13.71
CA SER A 735 -18.77 21.12 13.13
C SER A 735 -18.62 21.10 11.59
N ASN A 736 -19.35 20.26 10.86
CA ASN A 736 -19.34 20.27 9.40
C ASN A 736 -20.02 21.50 8.76
N ALA A 737 -20.65 22.37 9.57
CA ALA A 737 -21.30 23.58 9.08
C ALA A 737 -21.04 24.79 9.99
N GLY A 738 -21.33 25.99 9.48
CA GLY A 738 -21.20 27.21 10.24
C GLY A 738 -21.89 28.40 9.57
N THR A 739 -22.23 29.39 10.38
CA THR A 739 -22.62 30.71 9.90
C THR A 739 -21.52 31.70 10.26
N VAL A 740 -20.97 32.36 9.25
CA VAL A 740 -19.86 33.30 9.38
C VAL A 740 -20.26 34.66 8.83
N THR A 741 -19.57 35.71 9.24
CA THR A 741 -19.69 37.04 8.63
C THR A 741 -18.31 37.45 8.13
N VAL A 742 -18.25 38.34 7.14
CA VAL A 742 -16.96 38.90 6.69
C VAL A 742 -16.30 39.78 7.76
N GLY A 743 -17.04 40.19 8.81
CA GLY A 743 -16.51 40.95 9.94
C GLY A 743 -16.25 42.41 9.58
N THR A 744 -15.44 43.11 10.36
CA THR A 744 -15.16 44.55 10.17
C THR A 744 -14.15 44.78 9.04
N VAL A 745 -14.59 44.60 7.80
CA VAL A 745 -13.82 44.86 6.58
C VAL A 745 -14.40 46.07 5.84
N GLY A 746 -13.52 46.83 5.18
CA GLY A 746 -13.96 47.91 4.30
C GLY A 746 -14.60 47.38 3.02
N ASP A 747 -15.17 48.29 2.24
CA ASP A 747 -15.84 47.94 1.00
C ASP A 747 -14.87 47.38 -0.04
N GLY A 748 -15.38 46.50 -0.90
CA GLY A 748 -14.61 45.85 -1.96
C GLY A 748 -14.74 44.34 -1.97
N LEU A 749 -13.89 43.70 -2.76
CA LEU A 749 -13.89 42.25 -2.91
C LEU A 749 -13.32 41.58 -1.66
N VAL A 750 -14.01 40.53 -1.20
CA VAL A 750 -13.59 39.69 -0.08
C VAL A 750 -13.71 38.22 -0.50
N HIS A 751 -12.64 37.47 -0.24
CA HIS A 751 -12.58 36.03 -0.45
C HIS A 751 -12.95 35.31 0.85
N VAL A 752 -14.05 34.56 0.83
CA VAL A 752 -14.40 33.62 1.89
C VAL A 752 -13.87 32.27 1.48
N GLN A 753 -12.78 31.87 2.11
CA GLN A 753 -12.11 30.61 1.80
C GLN A 753 -12.53 29.57 2.83
N THR A 754 -12.76 28.34 2.38
CA THR A 754 -13.06 27.19 3.21
C THR A 754 -11.98 26.14 3.06
N ARG A 755 -11.70 25.42 4.14
CA ARG A 755 -10.84 24.23 4.18
C ARG A 755 -11.65 23.10 4.77
N SER A 756 -12.06 22.17 3.92
CA SER A 756 -12.76 20.94 4.29
C SER A 756 -11.76 19.81 4.42
N VAL A 757 -11.88 19.00 5.47
CA VAL A 757 -10.96 17.89 5.78
C VAL A 757 -11.75 16.66 6.16
N ASP A 758 -11.42 15.52 5.58
CA ASP A 758 -11.74 14.18 6.07
C ASP A 758 -10.43 13.42 6.38
N PRO A 759 -10.47 12.16 6.84
CA PRO A 759 -9.26 11.36 7.05
C PRO A 759 -8.41 11.11 5.80
N CYS A 760 -8.99 11.18 4.59
CA CYS A 760 -8.32 10.85 3.33
C CYS A 760 -7.76 12.08 2.60
N GLY A 761 -8.22 13.29 2.89
CA GLY A 761 -7.83 14.45 2.13
C GLY A 761 -8.37 15.79 2.61
N VAL A 762 -7.83 16.82 1.96
CA VAL A 762 -8.14 18.22 2.24
C VAL A 762 -8.58 18.90 0.94
N ARG A 763 -9.68 19.66 0.99
CA ARG A 763 -10.11 20.53 -0.10
C ARG A 763 -10.20 21.97 0.36
N GLU A 764 -9.51 22.86 -0.34
CA GLU A 764 -9.69 24.31 -0.17
C GLU A 764 -10.54 24.88 -1.31
N GLN A 765 -11.53 25.72 -0.96
CA GLN A 765 -12.40 26.42 -1.92
C GLN A 765 -12.44 27.91 -1.59
N SER A 766 -12.71 28.76 -2.58
CA SER A 766 -12.85 30.21 -2.42
C SER A 766 -14.18 30.67 -3.00
N PHE A 767 -14.90 31.46 -2.22
CA PHE A 767 -16.16 32.09 -2.60
C PHE A 767 -16.01 33.61 -2.51
N ASP A 768 -16.39 34.31 -3.57
CA ASP A 768 -16.19 35.75 -3.69
C ASP A 768 -17.48 36.51 -3.34
N VAL A 769 -17.37 37.48 -2.45
CA VAL A 769 -18.43 38.45 -2.14
C VAL A 769 -17.89 39.88 -2.21
N TYR A 770 -18.76 40.82 -2.55
CA TYR A 770 -18.44 42.24 -2.60
C TYR A 770 -19.09 42.93 -1.41
N VAL A 771 -18.26 43.41 -0.49
CA VAL A 771 -18.73 44.11 0.70
C VAL A 771 -19.05 45.55 0.33
N ASP A 772 -20.23 45.99 0.75
CA ASP A 772 -20.69 47.36 0.66
C ASP A 772 -21.33 47.78 2.00
N ASN A 773 -20.64 48.63 2.74
CA ASN A 773 -21.12 49.26 3.97
C ASN A 773 -21.34 50.77 3.78
N THR A 774 -21.05 51.31 2.60
CA THR A 774 -21.11 52.75 2.36
C THR A 774 -22.50 53.10 1.84
N PRO A 775 -23.25 53.97 2.54
CA PRO A 775 -24.55 54.39 2.04
C PRO A 775 -24.41 55.31 0.81
N PRO A 776 -25.47 55.42 -0.03
CA PRO A 776 -25.43 56.25 -1.23
C PRO A 776 -25.10 57.72 -0.95
N GLU A 777 -24.37 58.35 -1.87
CA GLU A 777 -24.05 59.77 -1.82
C GLU A 777 -25.12 60.61 -2.52
N VAL A 778 -25.56 61.70 -1.87
CA VAL A 778 -26.52 62.66 -2.43
C VAL A 778 -25.82 63.97 -2.75
N THR A 779 -25.88 64.38 -4.02
CA THR A 779 -25.39 65.70 -4.48
C THR A 779 -26.56 66.58 -4.90
N TYR A 780 -26.70 67.74 -4.26
CA TYR A 780 -27.72 68.75 -4.62
C TYR A 780 -27.23 69.67 -5.75
N GLN A 781 -27.99 69.76 -6.84
CA GLN A 781 -27.81 70.79 -7.88
C GLN A 781 -28.66 72.05 -7.61
N GLN A 782 -29.87 71.88 -7.07
CA GLN A 782 -30.76 72.98 -6.65
C GLN A 782 -31.48 72.61 -5.34
N PRO A 783 -31.73 73.58 -4.44
CA PRO A 783 -31.40 75.01 -4.55
C PRO A 783 -29.90 75.30 -4.33
N ALA A 784 -29.31 76.09 -5.24
CA ALA A 784 -27.88 76.45 -5.22
C ALA A 784 -27.54 77.59 -4.25
N LEU A 785 -28.45 78.54 -4.03
CA LEU A 785 -28.23 79.69 -3.15
C LEU A 785 -28.59 79.36 -1.70
N ALA A 786 -27.92 80.01 -0.76
CA ALA A 786 -28.27 79.93 0.66
C ALA A 786 -29.51 80.79 0.99
N GLN A 787 -29.86 81.75 0.14
CA GLN A 787 -31.01 82.64 0.31
C GLN A 787 -31.65 82.93 -1.05
N TYR A 788 -32.98 82.98 -1.07
CA TYR A 788 -33.80 83.38 -2.20
C TYR A 788 -34.76 84.50 -1.79
N ASP A 789 -35.01 85.41 -2.72
CA ASP A 789 -36.01 86.46 -2.59
C ASP A 789 -37.42 85.88 -2.81
N THR A 790 -38.44 86.54 -2.29
CA THR A 790 -39.81 85.95 -2.29
C THR A 790 -40.46 85.86 -3.66
N ASP A 791 -39.88 86.45 -4.70
CA ASP A 791 -40.30 86.34 -6.10
C ASP A 791 -39.39 85.43 -6.94
N ASP A 792 -38.37 84.82 -6.33
CA ASP A 792 -37.51 83.86 -7.00
C ASP A 792 -38.20 82.52 -7.26
N LEU A 793 -37.73 81.84 -8.30
CA LEU A 793 -38.05 80.44 -8.59
C LEU A 793 -36.78 79.60 -8.49
N SER A 794 -36.92 78.42 -7.90
CA SER A 794 -35.90 77.36 -7.89
C SER A 794 -36.59 76.00 -8.10
N SER A 795 -35.86 74.92 -7.84
CA SER A 795 -36.40 73.58 -7.82
C SER A 795 -35.62 72.70 -6.86
N ILE A 796 -36.19 71.56 -6.50
CA ILE A 796 -35.44 70.48 -5.87
C ILE A 796 -34.75 69.71 -6.99
N GLN A 797 -33.43 69.76 -7.09
CA GLN A 797 -32.67 68.93 -8.01
C GLN A 797 -31.49 68.30 -7.28
N TYR A 798 -31.43 66.98 -7.30
CA TYR A 798 -30.33 66.20 -6.75
C TYR A 798 -30.03 64.98 -7.61
N SER A 799 -28.82 64.45 -7.48
CA SER A 799 -28.43 63.13 -7.98
C SER A 799 -28.02 62.24 -6.80
N VAL A 800 -28.31 60.95 -6.92
CA VAL A 800 -27.89 59.93 -5.97
C VAL A 800 -26.96 58.97 -6.70
N THR A 801 -25.80 58.71 -6.11
CA THR A 801 -24.81 57.77 -6.66
C THR A 801 -24.36 56.81 -5.59
N ASP A 802 -24.18 55.56 -5.97
CA ASP A 802 -23.61 54.53 -5.11
C ASP A 802 -22.65 53.68 -5.94
N PRO A 803 -21.34 53.68 -5.64
CA PRO A 803 -20.34 52.91 -6.38
C PRO A 803 -20.30 51.43 -5.98
N GLY A 804 -20.95 51.05 -4.87
CA GLY A 804 -20.99 49.69 -4.34
C GLY A 804 -22.12 48.88 -4.96
N SER A 805 -23.12 48.54 -4.15
CA SER A 805 -24.27 47.74 -4.54
C SER A 805 -25.27 48.50 -5.43
N GLY A 806 -25.09 49.81 -5.59
CA GLY A 806 -25.96 50.68 -6.39
C GLY A 806 -27.18 51.16 -5.60
N VAL A 807 -27.86 52.19 -6.11
CA VAL A 807 -29.01 52.79 -5.43
C VAL A 807 -30.26 51.93 -5.60
N ALA A 808 -30.88 51.49 -4.51
CA ALA A 808 -32.17 50.79 -4.55
C ALA A 808 -33.36 51.77 -4.55
N SER A 809 -33.27 52.80 -3.71
CA SER A 809 -34.35 53.78 -3.58
C SER A 809 -33.86 55.12 -3.07
N HIS A 810 -34.62 56.17 -3.36
CA HIS A 810 -34.45 57.48 -2.74
C HIS A 810 -35.80 58.20 -2.61
N SER A 811 -35.89 59.11 -1.64
CA SER A 811 -37.05 59.94 -1.38
C SER A 811 -36.61 61.35 -0.97
N VAL A 812 -37.49 62.34 -1.11
CA VAL A 812 -37.20 63.72 -0.72
C VAL A 812 -38.38 64.34 0.01
N THR A 813 -38.09 65.14 1.04
CA THR A 813 -39.08 65.96 1.74
C THR A 813 -38.67 67.43 1.73
N LEU A 814 -39.67 68.33 1.77
CA LEU A 814 -39.51 69.75 2.03
C LEU A 814 -40.24 70.05 3.34
N ASP A 815 -39.50 70.52 4.36
CA ASP A 815 -40.00 70.80 5.71
C ASP A 815 -40.79 69.63 6.32
N GLY A 816 -40.34 68.41 6.03
CA GLY A 816 -40.96 67.16 6.48
C GLY A 816 -42.13 66.67 5.64
N ALA A 817 -42.62 67.43 4.66
CA ALA A 817 -43.65 67.00 3.71
C ALA A 817 -43.03 66.31 2.48
N ALA A 818 -43.64 65.23 1.99
CA ALA A 818 -43.16 64.51 0.81
C ALA A 818 -43.10 65.41 -0.44
N SER A 819 -42.02 65.28 -1.21
CA SER A 819 -41.78 66.02 -2.45
C SER A 819 -41.15 65.12 -3.52
N SER A 820 -40.75 65.69 -4.66
CA SER A 820 -40.14 64.96 -5.78
C SER A 820 -38.88 65.65 -6.32
N ASN A 821 -37.98 64.85 -6.91
CA ASN A 821 -36.87 65.39 -7.68
C ASN A 821 -37.42 66.10 -8.94
N GLY A 822 -37.05 67.35 -9.16
CA GLY A 822 -37.64 68.24 -10.17
C GLY A 822 -38.82 69.09 -9.67
N ALA A 823 -39.27 68.96 -8.42
CA ALA A 823 -40.34 69.79 -7.87
C ALA A 823 -39.97 71.28 -7.92
N VAL A 824 -40.86 72.10 -8.47
CA VAL A 824 -40.67 73.56 -8.52
C VAL A 824 -40.75 74.13 -7.12
N LEU A 825 -39.73 74.89 -6.73
CA LEU A 825 -39.72 75.68 -5.50
C LEU A 825 -40.05 77.12 -5.87
N ASP A 826 -41.29 77.50 -5.62
CA ASP A 826 -41.76 78.85 -5.87
C ASP A 826 -41.85 79.60 -4.55
N MET A 827 -40.91 80.52 -4.33
CA MET A 827 -40.72 81.17 -3.03
C MET A 827 -41.95 81.95 -2.60
N PHE A 828 -42.77 82.40 -3.56
CA PHE A 828 -44.06 83.05 -3.34
C PHE A 828 -45.02 82.23 -2.45
N TRP A 829 -44.90 80.91 -2.49
CA TRP A 829 -45.74 79.98 -1.72
C TRP A 829 -45.12 79.49 -0.42
N LEU A 830 -43.86 79.82 -0.14
CA LEU A 830 -43.12 79.40 1.05
C LEU A 830 -43.06 80.53 2.08
N ASP A 831 -43.20 80.21 3.37
CA ASP A 831 -43.17 81.23 4.42
C ASP A 831 -41.77 81.86 4.60
N ALA A 832 -41.66 82.97 5.33
CA ALA A 832 -40.35 83.57 5.62
C ALA A 832 -39.53 82.65 6.53
N GLY A 833 -38.24 82.48 6.26
CA GLY A 833 -37.35 81.73 7.15
C GLY A 833 -36.57 80.61 6.47
N ILE A 834 -36.04 79.69 7.28
CA ILE A 834 -35.21 78.57 6.81
C ILE A 834 -36.13 77.41 6.43
N HIS A 835 -36.01 76.95 5.20
CA HIS A 835 -36.62 75.73 4.69
C HIS A 835 -35.57 74.63 4.59
N THR A 836 -35.95 73.39 4.90
CA THR A 836 -35.05 72.24 4.87
C THR A 836 -35.57 71.19 3.91
N ILE A 837 -34.78 70.88 2.88
CA ILE A 837 -34.97 69.73 2.02
C ILE A 837 -34.19 68.56 2.63
N VAL A 838 -34.80 67.39 2.74
CA VAL A 838 -34.11 66.18 3.21
C VAL A 838 -34.28 65.09 2.17
N VAL A 839 -33.16 64.64 1.60
CA VAL A 839 -33.12 63.46 0.73
C VAL A 839 -32.66 62.28 1.56
N THR A 840 -33.42 61.18 1.50
CA THR A 840 -33.05 59.89 2.07
C THR A 840 -32.82 58.91 0.94
N ALA A 841 -31.64 58.30 0.87
CA ALA A 841 -31.26 57.34 -0.16
C ALA A 841 -30.83 56.02 0.51
N THR A 842 -31.20 54.89 -0.10
CA THR A 842 -30.83 53.54 0.35
C THR A 842 -30.29 52.74 -0.83
N ASP A 843 -29.17 52.04 -0.62
CA ASP A 843 -28.57 51.14 -1.62
C ASP A 843 -29.28 49.77 -1.68
N ASN A 844 -28.77 48.85 -2.50
CA ASN A 844 -29.35 47.51 -2.68
C ASN A 844 -29.04 46.53 -1.54
N VAL A 845 -28.14 46.87 -0.61
CA VAL A 845 -27.85 46.05 0.58
C VAL A 845 -28.34 46.69 1.89
N GLY A 846 -29.09 47.79 1.80
CA GLY A 846 -29.79 48.42 2.92
C GLY A 846 -29.03 49.52 3.65
N ASN A 847 -27.87 49.98 3.16
CA ASN A 847 -27.21 51.14 3.76
C ASN A 847 -27.98 52.41 3.38
N THR A 848 -28.31 53.24 4.38
CA THR A 848 -29.14 54.44 4.21
C THR A 848 -28.39 55.70 4.60
N ALA A 849 -28.43 56.71 3.73
CA ALA A 849 -27.99 58.08 4.02
C ALA A 849 -29.19 59.04 4.08
N THR A 850 -29.11 60.03 4.97
CA THR A 850 -30.07 61.14 5.03
C THR A 850 -29.31 62.46 4.98
N THR A 851 -29.49 63.22 3.90
CA THR A 851 -28.69 64.42 3.61
C THR A 851 -29.59 65.65 3.57
N PRO A 852 -29.51 66.55 4.56
CA PRO A 852 -30.28 67.79 4.57
C PRO A 852 -29.63 68.89 3.70
N ARG A 853 -30.46 69.71 3.06
CA ARG A 853 -30.08 70.95 2.36
C ARG A 853 -31.00 72.08 2.82
N GLN A 854 -30.40 73.14 3.35
CA GLN A 854 -31.13 74.30 3.84
C GLN A 854 -30.99 75.49 2.88
N PHE A 855 -32.08 76.25 2.73
CA PHE A 855 -32.09 77.57 2.10
C PHE A 855 -33.03 78.50 2.87
N ARG A 856 -32.80 79.80 2.79
CA ARG A 856 -33.65 80.81 3.44
C ARG A 856 -34.50 81.54 2.43
N VAL A 857 -35.79 81.70 2.72
CA VAL A 857 -36.67 82.63 2.00
C VAL A 857 -36.71 83.93 2.78
N ARG A 858 -36.34 85.03 2.12
CA ARG A 858 -36.36 86.37 2.71
C ARG A 858 -36.90 87.37 1.71
N ALA A 859 -37.87 88.19 2.13
CA ALA A 859 -38.36 89.27 1.29
C ALA A 859 -37.37 90.43 1.23
N THR A 860 -37.25 91.02 0.05
CA THR A 860 -36.83 92.41 -0.20
C THR A 860 -38.06 93.26 -0.54
N THR A 861 -37.98 94.58 -0.37
CA THR A 861 -39.09 95.46 -0.77
C THR A 861 -39.40 95.33 -2.27
N GLU A 862 -38.37 95.10 -3.07
CA GLU A 862 -38.42 94.76 -4.49
C GLU A 862 -39.22 93.48 -4.75
N SER A 863 -38.87 92.37 -4.08
CA SER A 863 -39.59 91.10 -4.24
C SER A 863 -41.07 91.19 -3.81
N LEU A 864 -41.38 91.98 -2.78
CA LEU A 864 -42.76 92.21 -2.34
C LEU A 864 -43.57 93.01 -3.37
N LEU A 865 -42.94 93.99 -4.05
CA LEU A 865 -43.57 94.72 -5.16
C LEU A 865 -43.87 93.79 -6.34
N SER A 866 -42.92 92.93 -6.71
CA SER A 866 -43.06 91.91 -7.75
C SER A 866 -44.19 90.92 -7.42
N ASN A 867 -44.23 90.46 -6.17
CA ASN A 867 -45.27 89.58 -5.66
C ASN A 867 -46.66 90.22 -5.63
N LEU A 868 -46.76 91.54 -5.46
CA LEU A 868 -48.02 92.27 -5.52
C LEU A 868 -48.69 92.13 -6.90
N GLU A 869 -47.92 92.34 -7.96
CA GLU A 869 -48.39 92.22 -9.35
C GLU A 869 -48.83 90.78 -9.64
N ARG A 870 -48.05 89.81 -9.16
CA ARG A 870 -48.37 88.39 -9.27
C ARG A 870 -49.65 88.01 -8.55
N ALA A 871 -49.82 88.41 -7.29
CA ALA A 871 -51.02 88.11 -6.49
C ALA A 871 -52.31 88.67 -7.11
N TRP A 872 -52.25 89.87 -7.70
CA TRP A 872 -53.37 90.46 -8.44
C TRP A 872 -53.76 89.61 -9.65
N SER A 873 -52.78 89.20 -10.46
CA SER A 873 -53.04 88.36 -11.64
C SER A 873 -53.60 86.97 -11.31
N LEU A 874 -53.24 86.42 -10.14
CA LEU A 874 -53.79 85.16 -9.63
C LEU A 874 -55.17 85.32 -8.97
N GLY A 875 -55.68 86.56 -8.85
CA GLY A 875 -56.95 86.86 -8.19
C GLY A 875 -56.91 86.71 -6.67
N LEU A 876 -55.73 86.62 -6.06
CA LEU A 876 -55.55 86.54 -4.61
C LEU A 876 -55.75 87.89 -3.92
N ILE A 877 -55.71 88.99 -4.69
CA ILE A 877 -56.16 90.31 -4.27
C ILE A 877 -57.34 90.67 -5.16
N THR A 878 -58.51 90.88 -4.56
CA THR A 878 -59.78 91.01 -5.28
C THR A 878 -60.28 92.45 -5.36
N ASP A 879 -59.76 93.34 -4.50
CA ASP A 879 -60.11 94.76 -4.48
C ASP A 879 -58.94 95.63 -5.01
N ARG A 880 -59.22 96.40 -6.07
CA ARG A 880 -58.24 97.29 -6.70
C ARG A 880 -57.72 98.37 -5.75
N LYS A 881 -58.57 98.87 -4.83
CA LYS A 881 -58.15 99.87 -3.84
C LYS A 881 -57.16 99.28 -2.83
N VAL A 882 -57.34 98.00 -2.48
CA VAL A 882 -56.42 97.28 -1.59
C VAL A 882 -55.07 97.07 -2.28
N TYR A 883 -55.10 96.63 -3.55
CA TYR A 883 -53.89 96.51 -4.38
C TYR A 883 -53.13 97.84 -4.48
N ASP A 884 -53.79 98.92 -4.89
CA ASP A 884 -53.14 100.22 -5.08
C ASP A 884 -52.56 100.76 -3.75
N GLY A 885 -53.25 100.58 -2.62
CA GLY A 885 -52.73 101.00 -1.31
C GLY A 885 -51.53 100.18 -0.81
N LEU A 886 -51.54 98.85 -1.05
CA LEU A 886 -50.38 98.00 -0.74
C LEU A 886 -49.18 98.37 -1.63
N LYS A 887 -49.43 98.71 -2.91
CA LYS A 887 -48.41 99.17 -3.86
C LYS A 887 -47.77 100.48 -3.41
N ASP A 888 -48.58 101.47 -3.03
CA ASP A 888 -48.09 102.77 -2.56
C ASP A 888 -47.23 102.63 -1.30
N SER A 889 -47.63 101.75 -0.38
CA SER A 889 -46.88 101.48 0.85
C SER A 889 -45.51 100.84 0.57
N LEU A 890 -45.45 99.85 -0.32
CA LEU A 890 -44.20 99.21 -0.72
C LEU A 890 -43.30 100.15 -1.57
N LEU A 891 -43.86 100.96 -2.47
CA LEU A 891 -43.10 101.96 -3.24
C LEU A 891 -42.48 103.02 -2.31
N ALA A 892 -43.22 103.45 -1.30
CA ALA A 892 -42.70 104.38 -0.29
C ALA A 892 -41.55 103.75 0.52
N ALA A 893 -41.71 102.48 0.94
CA ALA A 893 -40.65 101.72 1.62
C ALA A 893 -39.40 101.56 0.74
N GLN A 894 -39.57 101.23 -0.55
CA GLN A 894 -38.47 101.07 -1.50
C GLN A 894 -37.68 102.38 -1.68
N GLN A 895 -38.38 103.50 -1.85
CA GLN A 895 -37.71 104.79 -1.95
C GLN A 895 -36.93 105.16 -0.69
N SER A 896 -37.42 104.78 0.49
CA SER A 896 -36.70 104.97 1.76
C SER A 896 -35.49 104.04 1.87
N HIS A 897 -35.61 102.78 1.43
CA HIS A 897 -34.51 101.81 1.36
C HIS A 897 -33.37 102.32 0.48
N LEU A 898 -33.67 102.75 -0.75
CA LEU A 898 -32.69 103.29 -1.70
C LEU A 898 -31.99 104.55 -1.19
N LYS A 899 -32.66 105.33 -0.32
CA LYS A 899 -32.10 106.51 0.36
C LYS A 899 -31.40 106.17 1.69
N LYS A 900 -31.28 104.88 2.04
CA LYS A 900 -30.71 104.36 3.30
C LYS A 900 -31.40 104.91 4.56
N LYS A 901 -32.70 105.24 4.47
CA LYS A 901 -33.52 105.73 5.59
C LYS A 901 -34.26 104.58 6.27
N HIS A 902 -33.52 103.58 6.76
CA HIS A 902 -34.07 102.33 7.29
C HIS A 902 -35.12 102.51 8.40
N PRO A 903 -35.01 103.45 9.36
CA PRO A 903 -36.09 103.69 10.33
C PRO A 903 -37.41 104.15 9.71
N THR A 904 -37.35 104.93 8.63
CA THR A 904 -38.55 105.39 7.90
C THR A 904 -39.13 104.25 7.05
N GLU A 905 -38.27 103.49 6.39
CA GLU A 905 -38.63 102.27 5.66
C GLU A 905 -39.36 101.27 6.56
N TRP A 906 -38.84 100.96 7.75
CA TRP A 906 -39.48 100.03 8.68
C TRP A 906 -40.85 100.50 9.16
N ASN A 907 -41.04 101.82 9.39
CA ASN A 907 -42.35 102.37 9.72
C ASN A 907 -43.34 102.22 8.54
N GLN A 908 -42.86 102.37 7.31
CA GLN A 908 -43.66 102.16 6.09
C GLN A 908 -44.02 100.69 5.89
N LEU A 909 -43.08 99.77 6.13
CA LEU A 909 -43.35 98.32 6.15
C LEU A 909 -44.29 97.92 7.30
N THR A 910 -44.25 98.60 8.45
CA THR A 910 -45.22 98.41 9.54
C THR A 910 -46.62 98.88 9.14
N ALA A 911 -46.73 100.00 8.42
CA ALA A 911 -48.01 100.44 7.87
C ALA A 911 -48.55 99.45 6.81
N TYR A 912 -47.67 98.89 5.98
CA TYR A 912 -48.01 97.82 5.05
C TYR A 912 -48.53 96.57 5.76
N ILE A 913 -47.89 96.13 6.87
CA ILE A 913 -48.38 95.04 7.72
C ILE A 913 -49.79 95.34 8.26
N ASN A 914 -50.00 96.53 8.85
CA ASN A 914 -51.31 96.91 9.39
C ASN A 914 -52.41 96.89 8.31
N GLN A 915 -52.06 97.27 7.07
CA GLN A 915 -52.99 97.22 5.95
C GLN A 915 -53.31 95.78 5.54
N LEU A 916 -52.31 94.88 5.50
CA LEU A 916 -52.52 93.45 5.27
C LEU A 916 -53.39 92.83 6.36
N GLU A 917 -53.18 93.16 7.64
CA GLU A 917 -53.99 92.67 8.76
C GLU A 917 -55.44 93.11 8.64
N GLY A 918 -55.68 94.38 8.28
CA GLY A 918 -57.02 94.93 8.11
C GLY A 918 -57.78 94.37 6.89
N GLN A 919 -57.08 93.81 5.90
CA GLN A 919 -57.67 93.29 4.66
C GLN A 919 -57.64 91.76 4.55
N ARG A 920 -57.01 91.08 5.51
CA ARG A 920 -56.88 89.62 5.59
C ARG A 920 -58.24 88.93 5.49
N GLY A 921 -58.45 88.15 4.43
CA GLY A 921 -59.70 87.43 4.18
C GLY A 921 -60.87 88.29 3.66
N HIS A 922 -60.62 89.58 3.39
CA HIS A 922 -61.61 90.51 2.81
C HIS A 922 -61.21 90.96 1.40
N GLY A 923 -60.15 91.76 1.29
CA GLY A 923 -59.63 92.29 0.01
C GLY A 923 -58.40 91.55 -0.50
N ILE A 924 -57.78 90.71 0.33
CA ILE A 924 -56.69 89.81 0.01
C ILE A 924 -56.97 88.43 0.63
N ASP A 925 -56.56 87.36 -0.05
CA ASP A 925 -56.62 86.00 0.46
C ASP A 925 -55.98 85.91 1.85
N ARG A 926 -56.62 85.16 2.75
CA ARG A 926 -56.22 85.07 4.15
C ARG A 926 -54.81 84.48 4.31
N VAL A 927 -54.53 83.38 3.60
CA VAL A 927 -53.24 82.66 3.69
C VAL A 927 -52.12 83.49 3.09
N LEU A 928 -52.39 84.17 1.97
CA LEU A 928 -51.42 85.08 1.36
C LEU A 928 -51.09 86.27 2.28
N ALA A 929 -52.10 86.88 2.91
CA ALA A 929 -51.89 87.97 3.85
C ALA A 929 -51.10 87.52 5.10
N ASP A 930 -51.39 86.34 5.65
CA ASP A 930 -50.62 85.73 6.74
C ASP A 930 -49.13 85.61 6.36
N ARG A 931 -48.83 85.07 5.17
CA ARG A 931 -47.47 84.89 4.67
C ARG A 931 -46.72 86.21 4.45
N TRP A 932 -47.35 87.18 3.82
CA TRP A 932 -46.72 88.47 3.53
C TRP A 932 -46.48 89.33 4.76
N ILE A 933 -47.32 89.19 5.79
CA ILE A 933 -47.04 89.74 7.11
C ILE A 933 -45.77 89.09 7.68
N GLY A 934 -45.65 87.76 7.58
CA GLY A 934 -44.42 87.04 7.94
C GLY A 934 -43.17 87.55 7.19
N TYR A 935 -43.28 87.76 5.88
CA TYR A 935 -42.20 88.32 5.06
C TYR A 935 -41.77 89.72 5.52
N ALA A 936 -42.72 90.63 5.71
CA ALA A 936 -42.43 92.00 6.13
C ALA A 936 -41.86 92.03 7.56
N LEU A 937 -42.33 91.14 8.45
CA LEU A 937 -41.78 90.99 9.79
C LEU A 937 -40.33 90.45 9.77
N ASP A 938 -40.00 89.43 8.97
CA ASP A 938 -38.61 88.94 8.83
C ASP A 938 -37.68 90.03 8.26
N LEU A 939 -38.16 90.79 7.27
CA LEU A 939 -37.42 91.92 6.67
C LEU A 939 -37.17 93.06 7.68
N ILE A 940 -38.14 93.37 8.54
CA ILE A 940 -37.94 94.35 9.63
C ILE A 940 -37.04 93.79 10.73
N ALA A 941 -37.11 92.49 11.02
CA ALA A 941 -36.35 91.83 12.09
C ALA A 941 -34.86 91.67 11.75
N SER A 942 -34.49 91.65 10.47
CA SER A 942 -33.10 91.52 10.01
C SER A 942 -32.26 92.79 10.17
N LYS A 943 -32.44 93.55 11.26
CA LYS A 943 -31.79 94.83 11.55
C LYS A 943 -30.26 94.68 11.64
N GLY A 944 -29.61 94.69 10.49
CA GLY A 944 -28.21 95.08 10.32
C GLY A 944 -28.15 96.56 10.05
#